data_AF-A0A7G4A511-F1
#
_entry.id   AF-A0A7G4A511-F1
#
_cell.length_a   1.000
_cell.length_b   1.000
_cell.length_c   1.000
_cell.angle_alpha   90.00
_cell.angle_beta   90.00
_cell.angle_gamma   90.00
#
_symmetry.space_group_name_H-M   'P 1'
#
loop_
_entity.id
_entity.type
_entity.pdbx_description
1 polymer ?
#
loop_
_entity_poly.entity_id
_entity_poly.type
_entity_poly.pdbx_seq_one_letter_code
_entity_poly.pdbx_strand_id
1 'polypeptide(L)'
;MVPTKWDLFFKYNPFFGPITSETVKNTQQNLPQPERKLNATQIEKVIVLQKFWRNVTSANTKVRVRPKSVHLPDSARVIAHVMTDEEIKEIFLHAAQKKQLNSNQVQTILRQQNSLKYAYELLQNDKITKDQFHRIVELHKKYVTEEHRIEKSLNMKQIKHLRKLIDNGLNNLNPELNEKPFQELEQLLKDPDFPQIVFGLFDSIYSAGLQTQQLLTLLELYQAQKKRVYTDEHGLEVASEQPHITAIYRILNDEGDFTEEAKKYLLPSLTRKEGSSGFMMKPIEDNETYDQFKLLVSQLPASEQIFYSTVFPQEPGLTHNVVGEKALAKIEEFGPLSQVEKKFIEFPLIIPSCGARNAIGILRYGINDYMPVIPQFGIKSMADIEQGLRTYRGRLAYLFYPHTPDPGNVHGSARDTYVGIFAHDQYHSDIISSIPQYARDGLLRCVNIIRDQTEMNWSNEIWIWVDADFRYFKTKQFDPQSANSVAHFCSMLDSVQLPFSNLAPYGQIMREKTGISPVGILVMMDMINNKDQWVEIGINPDLLPDASPTRVPSTIRTGRNIHKPLDYKIYYERMKEVMVNYPQITTKPGTSRMLEMMMLCSQEKMPSQQEMVSFGKFVDELQKYNLINLGKNYFNNIVLQFNGITIQEGKESKQLRYLTLMYKAYLENDKQNWNKIDFIKAYQESEQVLKQLDSLFQYKDKPDEKAKKILENFIKAITQNLSELQVEEALHQLKPLIESYSEADLRLFTSSKPPKTPSDRILDGVLKEIYHYGGKNRSLTQLVDSLVNYHDALKQEMNPKDNDISKGLG
;
A
#
# COMPACT_ATOMS: atom_id res chain seq x y z
N MET A 1 18.41 19.71 33.15
CA MET A 1 19.25 19.19 32.04
C MET A 1 18.36 19.09 30.80
N VAL A 2 18.84 19.52 29.63
CA VAL A 2 18.12 19.30 28.36
C VAL A 2 18.24 17.80 28.03
N PRO A 3 17.14 17.09 27.75
CA PRO A 3 17.19 15.67 27.38
C PRO A 3 18.11 15.46 26.17
N THR A 4 18.92 14.40 26.20
CA THR A 4 19.70 14.02 25.02
C THR A 4 18.76 13.59 23.89
N LYS A 5 19.24 13.60 22.64
CA LYS A 5 18.47 13.07 21.50
C LYS A 5 18.05 11.60 21.75
N TRP A 6 18.86 10.81 22.44
CA TRP A 6 18.53 9.43 22.82
C TRP A 6 17.41 9.35 23.87
N ASP A 7 17.41 10.21 24.89
CA ASP A 7 16.33 10.22 25.90
C ASP A 7 14.96 10.48 25.27
N LEU A 8 14.89 11.43 24.33
CA LEU A 8 13.66 11.70 23.58
C LEU A 8 13.29 10.54 22.66
N PHE A 9 14.27 9.94 21.98
CA PHE A 9 14.03 8.77 21.13
C PHE A 9 13.45 7.59 21.95
N PHE A 10 14.03 7.26 23.10
CA PHE A 10 13.56 6.18 23.97
C PHE A 10 12.23 6.52 24.66
N LYS A 11 11.96 7.80 24.94
CA LYS A 11 10.63 8.24 25.41
C LYS A 11 9.54 7.93 24.40
N TYR A 12 9.80 8.17 23.11
CA TYR A 12 8.85 7.86 22.04
C TYR A 12 8.85 6.40 21.61
N ASN A 13 9.98 5.72 21.77
CA ASN A 13 10.19 4.34 21.36
C ASN A 13 10.74 3.52 22.54
N PRO A 14 9.95 3.32 23.60
CA PRO A 14 10.41 2.64 24.82
C PRO A 14 10.88 1.21 24.57
N PHE A 15 10.43 0.60 23.46
CA PHE A 15 10.91 -0.69 22.97
C PHE A 15 12.44 -0.78 22.86
N PHE A 16 13.12 0.27 22.41
CA PHE A 16 14.58 0.29 22.25
C PHE A 16 15.34 0.72 23.50
N GLY A 17 14.62 1.11 24.55
CA GLY A 17 15.21 1.63 25.78
C GLY A 17 16.02 0.60 26.58
N PRO A 18 16.69 1.06 27.65
CA PRO A 18 17.40 0.18 28.56
C PRO A 18 16.45 -0.77 29.30
N ILE A 19 16.86 -2.02 29.43
CA ILE A 19 16.20 -3.04 30.24
C ILE A 19 16.50 -2.73 31.70
N THR A 20 15.51 -2.19 32.41
CA THR A 20 15.69 -1.74 33.79
C THR A 20 15.75 -2.91 34.77
N SER A 21 16.51 -2.75 35.85
CA SER A 21 16.57 -3.76 36.91
C SER A 21 15.22 -4.00 37.60
N GLU A 22 14.31 -3.02 37.57
CA GLU A 22 12.96 -3.14 38.11
C GLU A 22 12.07 -4.00 37.19
N THR A 23 12.20 -3.84 35.86
CA THR A 23 11.61 -4.76 34.87
C THR A 23 12.08 -6.21 35.11
N VAL A 24 13.35 -6.40 35.45
CA VAL A 24 13.95 -7.72 35.75
C VAL A 24 13.57 -8.25 37.14
N LYS A 25 13.39 -7.38 38.15
CA LYS A 25 12.99 -7.77 39.52
C LYS A 25 11.51 -8.10 39.63
N ASN A 26 10.62 -7.30 39.03
CA ASN A 26 9.17 -7.58 38.98
C ASN A 26 8.89 -8.89 38.24
N THR A 27 9.68 -9.13 37.21
CA THR A 27 9.84 -10.41 36.55
C THR A 27 10.16 -11.52 37.56
N GLN A 28 11.26 -11.48 38.30
CA GLN A 28 11.63 -12.60 39.18
C GLN A 28 10.76 -12.75 40.44
N GLN A 29 10.17 -11.67 40.94
CA GLN A 29 9.35 -11.65 42.16
C GLN A 29 7.91 -12.15 41.95
N ASN A 30 7.38 -12.08 40.72
CA ASN A 30 6.07 -12.63 40.35
C ASN A 30 6.10 -14.13 40.00
N LEU A 31 7.23 -14.82 40.22
CA LEU A 31 7.15 -16.27 40.41
C LEU A 31 6.21 -16.47 41.59
N PRO A 32 5.16 -17.32 41.50
CA PRO A 32 4.33 -17.59 42.66
C PRO A 32 5.25 -18.02 43.80
N GLN A 33 5.50 -17.12 44.74
CA GLN A 33 6.08 -17.46 46.02
C GLN A 33 5.08 -18.48 46.57
N PRO A 34 5.48 -19.74 46.78
CA PRO A 34 4.57 -20.69 47.37
C PRO A 34 4.26 -20.16 48.77
N GLU A 35 3.13 -19.47 48.94
CA GLU A 35 2.62 -19.04 50.25
C GLU A 35 2.21 -20.25 51.12
N ARG A 36 2.36 -21.47 50.60
CA ARG A 36 2.36 -22.67 51.43
C ARG A 36 3.71 -22.76 52.11
N LYS A 37 3.72 -22.68 53.45
CA LYS A 37 4.80 -23.20 54.31
C LYS A 37 5.15 -24.61 53.81
N LEU A 38 6.18 -24.71 52.98
CA LEU A 38 6.63 -25.98 52.43
C LEU A 38 7.13 -26.79 53.62
N ASN A 39 6.57 -27.98 53.82
CA ASN A 39 7.09 -28.87 54.86
C ASN A 39 8.52 -29.33 54.47
N ALA A 40 9.27 -29.87 55.44
CA ALA A 40 10.67 -30.27 55.23
C ALA A 40 10.85 -31.16 53.99
N THR A 41 9.88 -32.04 53.70
CA THR A 41 9.87 -32.92 52.52
C THR A 41 9.69 -32.17 51.20
N GLN A 42 8.91 -31.08 51.18
CA GLN A 42 8.76 -30.21 50.03
C GLN A 42 9.98 -29.31 49.82
N ILE A 43 10.60 -28.83 50.91
CA ILE A 43 11.88 -28.10 50.85
C ILE A 43 12.97 -29.02 50.28
N GLU A 44 13.01 -30.28 50.70
CA GLU A 44 13.95 -31.27 50.18
C GLU A 44 13.69 -31.55 48.69
N LYS A 45 12.42 -31.64 48.26
CA LYS A 45 12.07 -31.72 46.82
C LYS A 45 12.45 -30.48 46.04
N VAL A 46 12.32 -29.28 46.62
CA VAL A 46 12.76 -28.02 46.00
C VAL A 46 14.28 -27.94 45.94
N ILE A 47 15.01 -28.41 46.96
CA ILE A 47 16.47 -28.49 46.96
C ILE A 47 16.96 -29.54 45.96
N VAL A 48 16.26 -30.68 45.83
CA VAL A 48 16.55 -31.70 44.81
C VAL A 48 16.22 -31.18 43.42
N LEU A 49 15.13 -30.43 43.23
CA LEU A 49 14.82 -29.74 41.97
C LEU A 49 15.83 -28.64 41.66
N GLN A 50 16.26 -27.85 42.64
CA GLN A 50 17.28 -26.82 42.47
C GLN A 50 18.65 -27.45 42.20
N LYS A 51 19.01 -28.57 42.84
CA LYS A 51 20.19 -29.37 42.51
C LYS A 51 20.06 -29.99 41.13
N PHE A 52 18.87 -30.49 40.76
CA PHE A 52 18.57 -31.01 39.42
C PHE A 52 18.74 -29.91 38.39
N TRP A 53 18.14 -28.73 38.54
CA TRP A 53 18.30 -27.59 37.63
C TRP A 53 19.72 -27.00 37.63
N ARG A 54 20.43 -27.01 38.77
CA ARG A 54 21.86 -26.66 38.85
C ARG A 54 22.76 -27.72 38.18
N ASN A 55 22.34 -28.98 38.13
CA ASN A 55 23.04 -30.07 37.46
C ASN A 55 22.60 -30.25 35.99
N VAL A 56 21.42 -29.74 35.62
CA VAL A 56 20.81 -29.70 34.28
C VAL A 56 21.16 -28.40 33.55
N THR A 57 22.19 -27.68 34.02
CA THR A 57 23.01 -26.80 33.18
C THR A 57 23.86 -27.62 32.20
N SER A 58 23.28 -28.63 31.57
CA SER A 58 23.84 -29.28 30.40
C SER A 58 23.78 -28.29 29.24
N ALA A 59 24.63 -28.49 28.22
CA ALA A 59 24.80 -27.55 27.13
C ALA A 59 23.51 -27.25 26.33
N ASN A 60 22.46 -28.06 26.46
CA ASN A 60 21.32 -28.11 25.54
C ASN A 60 19.93 -27.99 26.20
N THR A 61 19.80 -27.42 27.39
CA THR A 61 18.46 -27.26 28.02
C THR A 61 17.74 -26.02 27.47
N LYS A 62 16.71 -26.24 26.64
CA LYS A 62 15.81 -25.21 26.10
C LYS A 62 14.45 -25.25 26.78
N VAL A 63 13.83 -24.10 27.01
CA VAL A 63 12.47 -23.99 27.57
C VAL A 63 11.61 -23.11 26.67
N ARG A 64 10.40 -23.58 26.35
CA ARG A 64 9.42 -22.81 25.58
C ARG A 64 9.05 -21.53 26.32
N VAL A 65 9.07 -20.41 25.62
CA VAL A 65 8.60 -19.12 26.12
C VAL A 65 7.08 -19.23 26.33
N ARG A 66 6.62 -19.01 27.56
CA ARG A 66 5.20 -19.06 27.89
C ARG A 66 4.58 -17.67 27.68
N PRO A 67 3.38 -17.56 27.09
CA PRO A 67 2.65 -16.29 26.98
C PRO A 67 2.43 -15.58 28.31
N LYS A 68 2.22 -16.36 29.38
CA LYS A 68 2.12 -15.87 30.77
C LYS A 68 3.46 -15.67 31.47
N SER A 69 4.60 -15.72 30.79
CA SER A 69 5.83 -15.36 31.50
C SER A 69 5.80 -13.86 31.73
N VAL A 70 5.20 -13.46 32.86
CA VAL A 70 5.31 -12.14 33.53
C VAL A 70 6.80 -11.74 33.70
N HIS A 71 7.69 -12.67 33.40
CA HIS A 71 9.14 -12.61 33.46
C HIS A 71 9.82 -12.01 32.22
N LEU A 72 9.14 -11.88 31.08
CA LEU A 72 9.79 -11.27 29.92
C LEU A 72 9.59 -9.76 29.92
N PRO A 73 10.65 -8.97 29.70
CA PRO A 73 10.49 -7.56 29.37
C PRO A 73 9.54 -7.40 28.16
N ASP A 74 8.76 -6.32 28.14
CA ASP A 74 7.78 -6.08 27.07
C ASP A 74 8.41 -6.12 25.67
N SER A 75 9.66 -5.63 25.53
CA SER A 75 10.39 -5.71 24.26
C SER A 75 10.62 -7.15 23.80
N ALA A 76 10.94 -8.08 24.71
CA ALA A 76 11.10 -9.50 24.38
C ALA A 76 9.76 -10.15 23.99
N ARG A 77 8.64 -9.75 24.61
CA ARG A 77 7.29 -10.21 24.22
C ARG A 77 6.92 -9.75 22.81
N VAL A 78 7.19 -8.47 22.50
CA VAL A 78 6.99 -7.89 21.18
C VAL A 78 7.84 -8.64 20.15
N ILE A 79 9.14 -8.83 20.39
CA ILE A 79 10.04 -9.60 19.49
C ILE A 79 9.52 -11.02 19.27
N ALA A 80 9.11 -11.70 20.33
CA ALA A 80 8.61 -13.07 20.25
C ALA A 80 7.25 -13.18 19.54
N HIS A 81 6.58 -12.05 19.32
CA HIS A 81 5.20 -11.98 18.81
C HIS A 81 4.23 -12.84 19.65
N VAL A 82 4.42 -12.82 20.97
CA VAL A 82 3.62 -13.59 21.91
C VAL A 82 2.63 -12.67 22.62
N MET A 83 1.34 -12.96 22.44
CA MET A 83 0.24 -12.23 23.09
C MET A 83 -0.16 -12.94 24.37
N THR A 84 -0.55 -12.20 25.38
CA THR A 84 -1.07 -12.71 26.65
C THR A 84 -2.40 -13.43 26.45
N ASP A 85 -2.76 -14.25 27.43
CA ASP A 85 -4.07 -14.89 27.48
C ASP A 85 -5.20 -13.89 27.38
N GLU A 86 -5.09 -12.78 28.13
CA GLU A 86 -6.07 -11.72 28.20
C GLU A 86 -6.19 -11.03 26.83
N GLU A 87 -5.08 -10.68 26.19
CA GLU A 87 -5.07 -10.12 24.82
C GLU A 87 -5.72 -11.09 23.81
N ILE A 88 -5.39 -12.38 23.86
CA ILE A 88 -5.99 -13.39 22.96
C ILE A 88 -7.51 -13.45 23.16
N LYS A 89 -7.96 -13.46 24.43
CA LYS A 89 -9.40 -13.51 24.77
C LYS A 89 -10.12 -12.25 24.30
N GLU A 90 -9.54 -11.07 24.53
CA GLU A 90 -10.09 -9.79 24.10
C GLU A 90 -10.22 -9.74 22.57
N ILE A 91 -9.20 -10.20 21.84
CA ILE A 91 -9.23 -10.27 20.38
C ILE A 91 -10.34 -11.20 19.90
N PHE A 92 -10.44 -12.41 20.44
CA PHE A 92 -11.53 -13.32 20.07
C PHE A 92 -12.91 -12.76 20.41
N LEU A 93 -13.07 -12.15 21.59
CA LEU A 93 -14.33 -11.58 22.03
C LEU A 93 -14.76 -10.43 21.12
N HIS A 94 -13.86 -9.48 20.87
CA HIS A 94 -14.11 -8.34 20.01
C HIS A 94 -14.40 -8.79 18.57
N ALA A 95 -13.63 -9.72 18.03
CA ALA A 95 -13.86 -10.30 16.71
C ALA A 95 -15.20 -11.05 16.64
N ALA A 96 -15.58 -11.79 17.67
CA ALA A 96 -16.86 -12.48 17.75
C ALA A 96 -18.05 -11.50 17.77
N GLN A 97 -17.97 -10.46 18.60
CA GLN A 97 -18.99 -9.40 18.71
C GLN A 97 -19.19 -8.68 17.38
N LYS A 98 -18.10 -8.40 16.66
CA LYS A 98 -18.14 -7.76 15.34
C LYS A 98 -18.40 -8.72 14.18
N LYS A 99 -18.58 -10.02 14.44
CA LYS A 99 -18.70 -11.08 13.41
C LYS A 99 -17.50 -11.13 12.43
N GLN A 100 -16.31 -10.80 12.93
CA GLN A 100 -15.04 -10.68 12.19
C GLN A 100 -14.01 -11.73 12.61
N LEU A 101 -14.43 -12.96 12.91
CA LEU A 101 -13.53 -14.04 13.32
C LEU A 101 -12.49 -14.44 12.27
N ASN A 102 -12.68 -14.08 11.00
CA ASN A 102 -11.69 -14.30 9.94
C ASN A 102 -10.76 -13.08 9.72
N SER A 103 -10.65 -12.17 10.69
CA SER A 103 -9.74 -11.02 10.60
C SER A 103 -8.27 -11.44 10.70
N ASN A 104 -7.37 -10.62 10.16
CA ASN A 104 -5.92 -10.85 10.24
C ASN A 104 -5.45 -10.95 11.69
N GLN A 105 -6.01 -10.14 12.59
CA GLN A 105 -5.68 -10.18 14.02
C GLN A 105 -6.02 -11.53 14.66
N VAL A 106 -7.16 -12.13 14.30
CA VAL A 106 -7.52 -13.48 14.73
C VAL A 106 -6.57 -14.53 14.12
N GLN A 107 -6.25 -14.42 12.83
CA GLN A 107 -5.30 -15.33 12.18
C GLN A 107 -3.91 -15.29 12.83
N THR A 108 -3.46 -14.12 13.27
CA THR A 108 -2.20 -13.94 14.01
C THR A 108 -2.22 -14.72 15.33
N ILE A 109 -3.26 -14.56 16.16
CA ILE A 109 -3.33 -15.26 17.47
C ILE A 109 -3.58 -16.76 17.35
N LEU A 110 -4.20 -17.23 16.27
CA LEU A 110 -4.47 -18.66 16.09
C LEU A 110 -3.19 -19.50 16.11
N ARG A 111 -2.06 -18.94 15.67
CA ARG A 111 -0.75 -19.62 15.65
C ARG A 111 -0.15 -19.88 17.03
N GLN A 112 -0.72 -19.30 18.10
CA GLN A 112 -0.26 -19.53 19.46
C GLN A 112 -0.92 -20.78 20.06
N GLN A 113 -0.12 -21.61 20.75
CA GLN A 113 -0.52 -22.92 21.26
C GLN A 113 -1.82 -22.91 22.10
N ASN A 114 -2.06 -21.84 22.85
CA ASN A 114 -3.19 -21.76 23.76
C ASN A 114 -4.44 -21.08 23.14
N SER A 115 -4.40 -20.72 21.86
CA SER A 115 -5.51 -19.99 21.20
C SER A 115 -6.83 -20.76 21.29
N LEU A 116 -6.84 -22.05 20.96
CA LEU A 116 -8.03 -22.91 21.06
C LEU A 116 -8.50 -23.10 22.51
N LYS A 117 -7.56 -23.19 23.46
CA LYS A 117 -7.89 -23.25 24.89
C LYS A 117 -8.66 -22.01 25.31
N TYR A 118 -8.21 -20.81 24.93
CA TYR A 118 -8.87 -19.57 25.32
C TYR A 118 -10.18 -19.32 24.59
N ALA A 119 -10.29 -19.73 23.33
CA ALA A 119 -11.57 -19.76 22.64
C ALA A 119 -12.58 -20.68 23.37
N TYR A 120 -12.13 -21.84 23.86
CA TYR A 120 -12.97 -22.74 24.64
C TYR A 120 -13.35 -22.15 26.01
N GLU A 121 -12.43 -21.48 26.71
CA GLU A 121 -12.75 -20.76 27.95
C GLU A 121 -13.78 -19.64 27.72
N LEU A 122 -13.72 -18.91 26.60
CA LEU A 122 -14.74 -17.92 26.24
C LEU A 122 -16.10 -18.57 25.97
N LEU A 123 -16.12 -19.74 25.33
CA LEU A 123 -17.34 -20.53 25.13
C LEU A 123 -17.94 -21.00 26.46
N GLN A 124 -17.13 -21.52 27.38
CA GLN A 124 -17.59 -21.97 28.71
C GLN A 124 -18.18 -20.84 29.55
N ASN A 125 -17.74 -19.60 29.32
CA ASN A 125 -18.22 -18.41 30.03
C ASN A 125 -19.33 -17.66 29.27
N ASP A 126 -19.94 -18.30 28.26
CA ASP A 126 -20.99 -17.73 27.40
C ASP A 126 -20.62 -16.38 26.75
N LYS A 127 -19.31 -16.13 26.54
CA LYS A 127 -18.80 -14.91 25.91
C LYS A 127 -18.78 -15.00 24.39
N ILE A 128 -18.74 -16.22 23.85
CA ILE A 128 -18.90 -16.52 22.43
C ILE A 128 -19.85 -17.70 22.25
N THR A 129 -20.50 -17.79 21.10
CA THR A 129 -21.44 -18.89 20.79
C THR A 129 -20.71 -20.16 20.34
N LYS A 130 -21.42 -21.29 20.34
CA LYS A 130 -20.90 -22.57 19.83
C LYS A 130 -20.46 -22.47 18.37
N ASP A 131 -21.23 -21.78 17.52
CA ASP A 131 -20.90 -21.58 16.11
C ASP A 131 -19.64 -20.73 15.93
N GLN A 132 -19.48 -19.69 16.75
CA GLN A 132 -18.28 -18.87 16.76
C GLN A 132 -17.04 -19.69 17.18
N PHE A 133 -17.15 -20.54 18.20
CA PHE A 133 -16.07 -21.44 18.60
C PHE A 133 -15.73 -22.45 17.49
N HIS A 134 -16.73 -23.10 16.88
CA HIS A 134 -16.51 -24.00 15.75
C HIS A 134 -15.79 -23.28 14.60
N ARG A 135 -16.19 -22.04 14.30
CA ARG A 135 -15.52 -21.22 13.29
C ARG A 135 -14.07 -20.96 13.65
N ILE A 136 -13.74 -20.66 14.90
CA ILE A 136 -12.36 -20.49 15.36
C ILE A 136 -11.55 -21.78 15.15
N VAL A 137 -12.12 -22.95 15.48
CA VAL A 137 -11.48 -24.26 15.26
C VAL A 137 -11.22 -24.53 13.78
N GLU A 138 -12.17 -24.22 12.90
CA GLU A 138 -11.98 -24.32 11.44
C GLU A 138 -10.84 -23.43 10.95
N LEU A 139 -10.81 -22.17 11.40
CA LEU A 139 -9.76 -21.22 11.02
C LEU A 139 -8.39 -21.66 11.55
N HIS A 140 -8.33 -22.20 12.77
CA HIS A 140 -7.09 -22.78 13.30
C HIS A 140 -6.59 -23.92 12.41
N LYS A 141 -7.46 -24.88 12.05
CA LYS A 141 -7.10 -25.98 11.13
C LYS A 141 -6.65 -25.48 9.76
N LYS A 142 -7.26 -24.40 9.27
CA LYS A 142 -6.95 -23.81 7.96
C LYS A 142 -5.61 -23.06 7.94
N TYR A 143 -5.31 -22.29 8.98
CA TYR A 143 -4.20 -21.33 8.97
C TYR A 143 -2.98 -21.74 9.80
N VAL A 144 -3.12 -22.75 10.67
CA VAL A 144 -2.05 -23.22 11.56
C VAL A 144 -1.59 -24.59 11.08
N THR A 145 -0.59 -24.59 10.20
CA THR A 145 0.13 -25.79 9.76
C THR A 145 1.31 -26.11 10.69
N GLU A 146 1.93 -25.07 11.25
CA GLU A 146 3.02 -25.17 12.22
C GLU A 146 2.74 -24.26 13.42
N GLU A 147 3.01 -24.76 14.62
CA GLU A 147 2.92 -23.93 15.83
C GLU A 147 4.04 -22.90 15.89
N HIS A 148 3.71 -21.66 16.24
CA HIS A 148 4.74 -20.66 16.56
C HIS A 148 5.45 -21.07 17.86
N ARG A 149 6.73 -21.48 17.75
CA ARG A 149 7.51 -22.00 18.88
C ARG A 149 8.76 -21.16 19.11
N ILE A 150 8.73 -20.39 20.20
CA ILE A 150 9.89 -19.64 20.70
C ILE A 150 10.43 -20.32 21.96
N GLU A 151 11.76 -20.40 22.07
CA GLU A 151 12.46 -21.05 23.16
C GLU A 151 13.56 -20.15 23.71
N LYS A 152 13.93 -20.35 24.97
CA LYS A 152 15.10 -19.74 25.58
C LYS A 152 16.07 -20.81 26.05
N SER A 153 17.36 -20.51 25.95
CA SER A 153 18.43 -21.34 26.49
C SER A 153 18.53 -21.15 28.00
N LEU A 154 18.79 -22.23 28.73
CA LEU A 154 19.22 -22.19 30.13
C LEU A 154 20.74 -22.35 30.27
N ASN A 155 21.49 -22.32 29.17
CA ASN A 155 22.95 -22.44 29.19
C ASN A 155 23.58 -21.14 29.72
N MET A 156 23.64 -21.02 31.05
CA MET A 156 24.17 -19.84 31.72
C MET A 156 25.63 -19.55 31.41
N LYS A 157 26.41 -20.57 31.00
CA LYS A 157 27.81 -20.38 30.60
C LYS A 157 27.87 -19.58 29.29
N GLN A 158 27.12 -20.00 28.27
CA GLN A 158 27.04 -19.28 26.99
C GLN A 158 26.40 -17.90 27.14
N ILE A 159 25.33 -17.78 27.96
CA ILE A 159 24.69 -16.48 28.24
C ILE A 159 25.67 -15.50 28.88
N LYS A 160 26.44 -15.93 29.90
CA LYS A 160 27.49 -15.10 30.52
C LYS A 160 28.60 -14.74 29.55
N HIS A 161 29.00 -15.68 28.71
CA HIS A 161 30.04 -15.45 27.71
C HIS A 161 29.60 -14.41 26.69
N LEU A 162 28.38 -14.54 26.15
CA LEU A 162 27.78 -13.55 25.26
C LEU A 162 27.67 -12.18 25.92
N ARG A 163 27.23 -12.11 27.19
CA ARG A 163 27.19 -10.84 27.93
C ARG A 163 28.57 -10.18 28.00
N LYS A 164 29.62 -10.93 28.32
CA LYS A 164 30.99 -10.40 28.36
C LYS A 164 31.44 -9.88 26.99
N LEU A 165 31.11 -10.57 25.91
CA LEU A 165 31.39 -10.09 24.55
C LEU A 165 30.68 -8.77 24.30
N ILE A 166 29.38 -8.64 24.63
CA ILE A 166 28.62 -7.39 24.49
C ILE A 166 29.29 -6.25 25.27
N ASP A 167 29.67 -6.49 26.54
CA ASP A 167 30.35 -5.49 27.37
C ASP A 167 31.71 -5.07 26.79
N ASN A 168 32.38 -5.98 26.07
CA ASN A 168 33.66 -5.74 25.39
C ASN A 168 33.50 -5.21 23.95
N GLY A 169 32.34 -4.67 23.59
CA GLY A 169 32.08 -4.13 22.24
C GLY A 169 32.07 -5.20 21.14
N LEU A 170 31.75 -6.45 21.51
CA LEU A 170 31.77 -7.65 20.69
C LEU A 170 33.18 -8.13 20.27
N ASN A 171 34.24 -7.48 20.77
CA ASN A 171 35.61 -7.95 20.54
C ASN A 171 35.90 -9.23 21.32
N ASN A 172 36.87 -10.02 20.85
CA ASN A 172 37.37 -11.22 21.53
C ASN A 172 37.74 -10.92 22.99
N LEU A 173 37.38 -11.84 23.88
CA LEU A 173 37.79 -11.79 25.28
C LEU A 173 39.20 -12.34 25.47
N ASN A 174 39.65 -13.25 24.60
CA ASN A 174 41.01 -13.76 24.57
C ASN A 174 41.93 -12.83 23.74
N PRO A 175 42.92 -12.18 24.36
CA PRO A 175 43.88 -11.31 23.67
C PRO A 175 44.71 -12.04 22.60
N GLU A 176 44.89 -13.35 22.70
CA GLU A 176 45.63 -14.15 21.72
C GLU A 176 44.90 -14.24 20.37
N LEU A 177 43.61 -13.93 20.33
CA LEU A 177 42.79 -13.92 19.11
C LEU A 177 42.69 -12.54 18.46
N ASN A 178 43.45 -11.54 18.94
CA ASN A 178 43.35 -10.14 18.49
C ASN A 178 43.67 -9.93 17.01
N GLU A 179 44.31 -10.90 16.34
CA GLU A 179 44.48 -10.87 14.87
C GLU A 179 43.14 -10.91 14.11
N LYS A 180 42.08 -11.44 14.72
CA LYS A 180 40.72 -11.49 14.18
C LYS A 180 39.71 -11.01 15.23
N PRO A 181 39.47 -9.70 15.38
CA PRO A 181 38.83 -9.10 16.56
C PRO A 181 37.45 -9.64 16.95
N PHE A 182 36.76 -10.38 16.07
CA PHE A 182 35.40 -10.91 16.29
C PHE A 182 35.30 -12.44 16.22
N GLN A 183 36.42 -13.16 16.23
CA GLN A 183 36.46 -14.62 16.07
C GLN A 183 35.58 -15.38 17.07
N GLU A 184 35.52 -14.95 18.34
CA GLU A 184 34.66 -15.58 19.35
C GLU A 184 33.17 -15.42 19.03
N LEU A 185 32.77 -14.23 18.56
CA LEU A 185 31.40 -13.98 18.13
C LEU A 185 31.05 -14.81 16.88
N GLU A 186 31.94 -14.88 15.90
CA GLU A 186 31.75 -15.71 14.70
C GLU A 186 31.54 -17.19 15.04
N GLN A 187 32.24 -17.70 16.06
CA GLN A 187 32.03 -19.06 16.55
C GLN A 187 30.65 -19.24 17.20
N LEU A 188 30.20 -18.26 18.01
CA LEU A 188 28.86 -18.30 18.60
C LEU A 188 27.75 -18.24 17.56
N LEU A 189 27.90 -17.47 16.48
CA LEU A 189 26.88 -17.33 15.43
C LEU A 189 26.65 -18.62 14.62
N LYS A 190 27.63 -19.55 14.66
CA LYS A 190 27.52 -20.91 14.11
C LYS A 190 26.69 -21.84 14.98
N ASP A 191 26.47 -21.51 16.26
CA ASP A 191 25.62 -22.30 17.15
C ASP A 191 24.16 -22.23 16.67
N PRO A 192 23.50 -23.37 16.36
CA PRO A 192 22.09 -23.39 15.97
C PRO A 192 21.15 -22.86 17.06
N ASP A 193 21.61 -22.85 18.32
CA ASP A 193 20.85 -22.41 19.48
C ASP A 193 21.13 -20.94 19.83
N PHE A 194 21.89 -20.23 19.00
CA PHE A 194 22.25 -18.82 19.25
C PHE A 194 21.03 -17.92 19.52
N PRO A 195 19.91 -17.98 18.76
CA PRO A 195 18.73 -17.17 19.07
C PRO A 195 18.15 -17.47 20.46
N GLN A 196 18.15 -18.74 20.87
CA GLN A 196 17.73 -19.18 22.20
C GLN A 196 18.67 -18.64 23.28
N ILE A 197 19.98 -18.56 23.01
CA ILE A 197 20.96 -17.97 23.92
C ILE A 197 20.70 -16.47 24.08
N VAL A 198 20.47 -15.73 23.00
CA VAL A 198 20.11 -14.30 23.04
C VAL A 198 18.80 -14.10 23.83
N PHE A 199 17.79 -14.93 23.58
CA PHE A 199 16.52 -14.85 24.30
C PHE A 199 16.65 -15.28 25.78
N GLY A 200 17.55 -16.22 26.08
CA GLY A 200 17.94 -16.56 27.45
C GLY A 200 18.64 -15.41 28.16
N LEU A 201 19.44 -14.62 27.43
CA LEU A 201 20.07 -13.40 27.96
C LEU A 201 19.01 -12.34 28.30
N PHE A 202 18.03 -12.08 27.42
CA PHE A 202 16.89 -11.17 27.67
C PHE A 202 16.21 -11.43 29.02
N ASP A 203 15.96 -12.70 29.33
CA ASP A 203 15.22 -13.18 30.51
C ASP A 203 16.11 -13.51 31.72
N SER A 204 17.34 -13.01 31.74
CA SER A 204 18.30 -13.28 32.81
C SER A 204 18.68 -12.00 33.57
N ILE A 205 19.25 -12.15 34.77
CA ILE A 205 19.83 -11.01 35.51
C ILE A 205 20.92 -10.28 34.72
N TYR A 206 21.50 -10.93 33.70
CA TYR A 206 22.55 -10.36 32.87
C TYR A 206 22.00 -9.45 31.77
N SER A 207 20.68 -9.31 31.59
CA SER A 207 20.12 -8.28 30.70
C SER A 207 20.07 -6.90 31.35
N ALA A 208 20.24 -6.80 32.68
CA ALA A 208 20.20 -5.52 33.38
C ALA A 208 21.22 -4.53 32.79
N GLY A 209 20.74 -3.35 32.42
CA GLY A 209 21.54 -2.28 31.81
C GLY A 209 21.83 -2.47 30.32
N LEU A 210 21.46 -3.60 29.70
CA LEU A 210 21.47 -3.72 28.25
C LEU A 210 20.30 -2.94 27.64
N GLN A 211 20.49 -2.43 26.45
CA GLN A 211 19.42 -1.88 25.62
C GLN A 211 18.89 -2.99 24.69
N THR A 212 17.59 -2.97 24.39
CA THR A 212 16.98 -3.94 23.45
C THR A 212 17.72 -3.97 22.11
N GLN A 213 18.19 -2.82 21.62
CA GLN A 213 18.95 -2.72 20.36
C GLN A 213 20.22 -3.58 20.33
N GLN A 214 20.92 -3.75 21.46
CA GLN A 214 22.10 -4.64 21.56
C GLN A 214 21.75 -6.09 21.24
N LEU A 215 20.59 -6.53 21.67
CA LEU A 215 20.14 -7.90 21.50
C LEU A 215 19.53 -8.11 20.09
N LEU A 216 18.92 -7.06 19.52
CA LEU A 216 18.47 -7.06 18.12
C LEU A 216 19.65 -7.15 17.15
N THR A 217 20.73 -6.38 17.36
CA THR A 217 21.96 -6.46 16.56
C THR A 217 22.50 -7.89 16.49
N LEU A 218 22.50 -8.62 17.61
CA LEU A 218 22.94 -10.02 17.64
C LEU A 218 22.04 -10.95 16.81
N LEU A 219 20.72 -10.79 16.90
CA LEU A 219 19.78 -11.58 16.11
C LEU A 219 19.86 -11.24 14.61
N GLU A 220 20.13 -9.97 14.28
CA GLU A 220 20.37 -9.50 12.92
C GLU A 220 21.66 -10.10 12.32
N LEU A 221 22.74 -10.16 13.10
CA LEU A 221 23.99 -10.83 12.73
C LEU A 221 23.80 -12.34 12.52
N TYR A 222 22.95 -12.97 13.34
CA TYR A 222 22.61 -14.39 13.19
C TYR A 222 21.87 -14.65 11.88
N GLN A 223 20.77 -13.92 11.59
CA GLN A 223 20.00 -14.13 10.36
C GLN A 223 20.81 -13.85 9.08
N ALA A 224 21.78 -12.92 9.14
CA ALA A 224 22.66 -12.58 8.02
C ALA A 224 23.60 -13.72 7.61
N GLN A 225 23.61 -14.83 8.35
CA GLN A 225 24.40 -16.03 8.06
C GLN A 225 23.53 -17.27 7.81
N LYS A 226 22.21 -17.12 7.70
CA LYS A 226 21.31 -18.27 7.55
C LYS A 226 20.82 -18.40 6.13
N LYS A 227 20.95 -19.62 5.62
CA LYS A 227 20.31 -20.06 4.38
C LYS A 227 18.80 -20.14 4.61
N ARG A 228 18.02 -19.56 3.70
CA ARG A 228 16.56 -19.71 3.71
C ARG A 228 16.17 -20.90 2.84
N VAL A 229 15.27 -21.72 3.35
CA VAL A 229 14.61 -22.81 2.61
C VAL A 229 13.12 -22.57 2.70
N TYR A 230 12.46 -22.48 1.55
CA TYR A 230 11.04 -22.13 1.43
C TYR A 230 10.37 -23.13 0.48
N THR A 231 9.21 -23.66 0.86
CA THR A 231 8.39 -24.50 -0.01
C THR A 231 7.34 -23.64 -0.69
N ASP A 232 7.33 -23.60 -2.02
CA ASP A 232 6.39 -22.79 -2.79
C ASP A 232 4.97 -23.37 -2.82
N GLU A 233 4.06 -22.65 -3.49
CA GLU A 233 2.65 -23.04 -3.65
C GLU A 233 2.44 -24.35 -4.42
N HIS A 234 3.48 -24.87 -5.09
CA HIS A 234 3.46 -26.15 -5.78
C HIS A 234 4.15 -27.26 -4.98
N GLY A 235 4.59 -26.98 -3.75
CA GLY A 235 5.31 -27.94 -2.92
C GLY A 235 6.79 -28.09 -3.27
N LEU A 236 7.36 -27.20 -4.10
CA LEU A 236 8.77 -27.25 -4.47
C LEU A 236 9.61 -26.47 -3.45
N GLU A 237 10.65 -27.12 -2.95
CA GLU A 237 11.64 -26.45 -2.10
C GLU A 237 12.55 -25.54 -2.93
N VAL A 238 12.46 -24.25 -2.66
CA VAL A 238 13.33 -23.20 -3.15
C VAL A 238 14.25 -22.77 -2.03
N ALA A 239 15.56 -22.83 -2.27
CA ALA A 239 16.53 -22.39 -1.29
C ALA A 239 17.25 -21.14 -1.79
N SER A 240 17.41 -20.15 -0.91
CA SER A 240 18.30 -19.03 -1.17
C SER A 240 19.75 -19.52 -1.13
N GLU A 241 20.65 -18.79 -1.75
CA GLU A 241 22.06 -18.93 -1.40
C GLU A 241 22.28 -18.33 0.00
N GLN A 242 23.32 -18.78 0.70
CA GLN A 242 23.59 -18.35 2.07
C GLN A 242 24.40 -17.04 2.03
N PRO A 243 23.86 -15.92 2.55
CA PRO A 243 24.70 -14.76 2.79
C PRO A 243 25.73 -15.10 3.87
N HIS A 244 26.88 -14.46 3.80
CA HIS A 244 27.89 -14.57 4.85
C HIS A 244 28.44 -13.19 5.21
N ILE A 245 28.76 -13.03 6.48
CA ILE A 245 29.44 -11.85 6.99
C ILE A 245 30.93 -11.99 6.64
N THR A 246 31.49 -10.99 5.98
CA THR A 246 32.92 -10.99 5.62
C THR A 246 33.78 -10.31 6.68
N ALA A 247 33.24 -9.29 7.34
CA ALA A 247 33.93 -8.59 8.42
C ALA A 247 32.95 -7.77 9.28
N ILE A 248 33.36 -7.49 10.51
CA ILE A 248 32.73 -6.57 11.44
C ILE A 248 33.76 -5.49 11.78
N TYR A 249 33.33 -4.24 11.87
CA TYR A 249 34.19 -3.07 12.04
C TYR A 249 33.64 -2.15 13.13
N ARG A 250 34.53 -1.48 13.86
CA ARG A 250 34.15 -0.37 14.75
C ARG A 250 33.88 0.90 13.95
N ILE A 251 32.91 1.69 14.40
CA ILE A 251 32.64 3.03 13.83
C ILE A 251 33.61 4.05 14.41
N LEU A 252 33.81 4.01 15.73
CA LEU A 252 34.69 4.93 16.46
C LEU A 252 35.87 4.19 17.09
N ASN A 253 37.05 4.81 17.07
CA ASN A 253 38.23 4.37 17.80
C ASN A 253 38.12 4.72 19.30
N ASP A 254 39.18 4.46 20.07
CA ASP A 254 39.19 4.68 21.52
C ASP A 254 39.28 6.18 21.88
N GLU A 255 39.79 7.01 20.96
CA GLU A 255 39.77 8.47 21.04
C GLU A 255 38.39 9.07 20.70
N GLY A 256 37.46 8.23 20.23
CA GLY A 256 36.11 8.63 19.81
C GLY A 256 36.01 9.17 18.39
N ASP A 257 37.11 9.19 17.62
CA ASP A 257 37.16 9.54 16.19
C ASP A 257 36.70 8.39 15.28
N PHE A 258 36.27 8.71 14.05
CA PHE A 258 35.95 7.68 13.07
C PHE A 258 37.16 6.81 12.75
N THR A 259 36.98 5.49 12.73
CA THR A 259 37.99 4.53 12.28
C THR A 259 38.28 4.68 10.78
N GLU A 260 39.41 4.14 10.31
CA GLU A 260 39.75 4.16 8.88
C GLU A 260 38.75 3.35 8.06
N GLU A 261 38.24 2.24 8.60
CA GLU A 261 37.20 1.43 7.96
C GLU A 261 35.88 2.20 7.89
N ALA A 262 35.50 2.94 8.93
CA ALA A 262 34.31 3.78 8.88
C ALA A 262 34.45 4.89 7.82
N LYS A 263 35.60 5.58 7.77
CA LYS A 263 35.88 6.60 6.75
C LYS A 263 35.87 6.04 5.33
N LYS A 264 36.38 4.81 5.15
CA LYS A 264 36.48 4.15 3.85
C LYS A 264 35.16 3.54 3.37
N TYR A 265 34.40 2.94 4.28
CA TYR A 265 33.24 2.13 3.91
C TYR A 265 31.91 2.71 4.36
N LEU A 266 31.80 3.20 5.60
CA LEU A 266 30.53 3.65 6.18
C LEU A 266 30.21 5.11 5.83
N LEU A 267 31.12 6.06 5.97
CA LEU A 267 30.81 7.48 5.71
C LEU A 267 30.48 7.77 4.23
N PRO A 268 31.22 7.24 3.22
CA PRO A 268 30.91 7.47 1.80
C PRO A 268 29.53 6.94 1.40
N SER A 269 29.10 5.94 2.14
CA SER A 269 27.83 5.28 2.00
C SER A 269 26.67 6.19 2.45
N LEU A 270 26.91 7.02 3.47
CA LEU A 270 25.95 7.98 4.03
C LEU A 270 25.87 9.29 3.22
N THR A 271 26.94 9.64 2.50
CA THR A 271 27.02 10.82 1.62
C THR A 271 26.55 10.57 0.19
N ARG A 272 26.50 9.31 -0.26
CA ARG A 272 26.41 8.98 -1.69
C ARG A 272 25.29 9.76 -2.38
N LYS A 273 25.69 10.64 -3.30
CA LYS A 273 24.79 11.51 -4.06
C LYS A 273 24.16 10.85 -5.28
N GLU A 274 24.70 9.74 -5.80
CA GLU A 274 24.46 9.35 -7.19
C GLU A 274 24.32 7.85 -7.48
N GLY A 275 23.40 7.58 -8.41
CA GLY A 275 23.21 6.34 -9.17
C GLY A 275 21.82 6.29 -9.83
N SER A 276 21.62 7.01 -10.95
CA SER A 276 20.55 6.94 -11.99
C SER A 276 19.05 6.76 -11.64
N SER A 277 18.67 6.32 -10.44
CA SER A 277 17.28 6.19 -9.96
C SER A 277 16.95 7.35 -9.03
N GLY A 278 15.92 8.13 -9.37
CA GLY A 278 15.54 9.38 -8.67
C GLY A 278 14.97 9.20 -7.25
N PHE A 279 15.43 8.23 -6.48
CA PHE A 279 15.00 7.91 -5.11
C PHE A 279 16.15 8.14 -4.16
N MET A 280 16.14 9.27 -3.47
CA MET A 280 17.33 9.73 -2.76
C MET A 280 17.03 9.97 -1.29
N MET A 281 17.60 9.13 -0.42
CA MET A 281 17.62 9.42 1.03
C MET A 281 18.31 10.76 1.28
N LYS A 282 17.88 11.47 2.34
CA LYS A 282 18.53 12.71 2.77
C LYS A 282 20.00 12.38 3.12
N PRO A 283 20.97 12.98 2.41
CA PRO A 283 22.37 12.61 2.57
C PRO A 283 22.97 13.31 3.80
N ILE A 284 24.03 12.74 4.36
CA ILE A 284 24.79 13.29 5.49
C ILE A 284 26.12 13.79 4.91
N GLU A 285 26.27 15.11 4.67
CA GLU A 285 27.31 15.63 3.75
C GLU A 285 28.24 16.71 4.33
N ASP A 286 27.90 17.30 5.47
CA ASP A 286 28.71 18.35 6.09
C ASP A 286 29.36 17.89 7.41
N ASN A 287 30.42 18.59 7.79
CA ASN A 287 31.19 18.28 9.00
C ASN A 287 30.31 18.34 10.26
N GLU A 288 29.35 19.27 10.30
CA GLU A 288 28.44 19.40 11.44
C GLU A 288 27.56 18.15 11.59
N THR A 289 27.04 17.63 10.48
CA THR A 289 26.18 16.44 10.46
C THR A 289 27.00 15.18 10.80
N TYR A 290 28.26 15.11 10.39
CA TYR A 290 29.19 14.06 10.83
C TYR A 290 29.53 14.14 12.32
N ASP A 291 29.77 15.34 12.85
CA ASP A 291 30.01 15.54 14.28
C ASP A 291 28.77 15.16 15.10
N GLN A 292 27.56 15.46 14.59
CA GLN A 292 26.31 15.00 15.19
C GLN A 292 26.17 13.48 15.12
N PHE A 293 26.54 12.83 14.01
CA PHE A 293 26.55 11.37 13.90
C PHE A 293 27.52 10.75 14.89
N LYS A 294 28.76 11.24 14.94
CA LYS A 294 29.80 10.86 15.89
C LYS A 294 29.31 10.98 17.33
N LEU A 295 28.67 12.10 17.67
CA LEU A 295 28.09 12.33 18.99
C LEU A 295 27.00 11.29 19.32
N LEU A 296 26.06 11.04 18.40
CA LEU A 296 25.02 10.03 18.60
C LEU A 296 25.59 8.63 18.79
N VAL A 297 26.59 8.25 17.99
CA VAL A 297 27.25 6.93 18.08
C VAL A 297 28.07 6.81 19.36
N SER A 298 28.79 7.85 19.77
CA SER A 298 29.59 7.83 21.01
C SER A 298 28.76 7.60 22.28
N GLN A 299 27.46 7.95 22.23
CA GLN A 299 26.50 7.74 23.32
C GLN A 299 25.88 6.33 23.32
N LEU A 300 26.12 5.53 22.27
CA LEU A 300 25.70 4.14 22.22
C LEU A 300 26.66 3.24 23.02
N PRO A 301 26.20 2.08 23.53
CA PRO A 301 27.09 1.04 24.02
C PRO A 301 28.09 0.61 22.95
N ALA A 302 29.31 0.21 23.35
CA ALA A 302 30.37 -0.18 22.42
C ALA A 302 29.93 -1.27 21.40
N SER A 303 29.07 -2.22 21.82
CA SER A 303 28.54 -3.26 20.94
C SER A 303 27.62 -2.75 19.82
N GLU A 304 27.13 -1.52 19.94
CA GLU A 304 26.32 -0.83 18.94
C GLU A 304 27.12 0.20 18.13
N GLN A 305 28.39 0.45 18.49
CA GLN A 305 29.29 1.32 17.73
C GLN A 305 30.01 0.54 16.61
N ILE A 306 29.28 -0.32 15.91
CA ILE A 306 29.81 -1.22 14.87
C ILE A 306 28.97 -1.18 13.60
N PHE A 307 29.58 -1.64 12.52
CA PHE A 307 28.92 -2.03 11.28
C PHE A 307 29.57 -3.30 10.73
N TYR A 308 28.91 -3.99 9.80
CA TYR A 308 29.44 -5.21 9.21
C TYR A 308 29.20 -5.27 7.71
N SER A 309 30.05 -6.03 7.02
CA SER A 309 29.94 -6.27 5.59
C SER A 309 29.41 -7.69 5.33
N THR A 310 28.46 -7.81 4.40
CA THR A 310 27.88 -9.12 4.03
C THR A 310 27.84 -9.32 2.53
N VAL A 311 28.22 -10.50 2.06
CA VAL A 311 28.20 -10.87 0.65
C VAL A 311 26.97 -11.72 0.36
N PHE A 312 26.31 -11.41 -0.76
CA PHE A 312 25.18 -12.14 -1.31
C PHE A 312 25.62 -12.81 -2.62
N PRO A 313 25.68 -14.14 -2.65
CA PRO A 313 26.07 -14.83 -3.87
C PRO A 313 24.85 -14.90 -4.82
N GLN A 314 24.92 -14.08 -5.89
CA GLN A 314 24.02 -13.90 -7.06
C GLN A 314 22.51 -13.60 -6.88
N GLU A 315 21.96 -12.89 -7.90
CA GLU A 315 20.81 -11.96 -7.87
C GLU A 315 19.59 -12.39 -7.02
N PRO A 316 19.49 -11.90 -5.78
CA PRO A 316 18.25 -11.94 -5.01
C PRO A 316 17.29 -10.83 -5.49
N GLY A 317 16.08 -11.22 -5.91
CA GLY A 317 15.10 -10.33 -6.57
C GLY A 317 14.76 -9.04 -5.80
N LEU A 318 14.26 -9.14 -4.56
CA LEU A 318 14.04 -7.95 -3.73
C LEU A 318 15.31 -7.46 -3.08
N THR A 319 16.19 -8.35 -2.63
CA THR A 319 17.39 -7.94 -1.90
C THR A 319 18.30 -7.08 -2.78
N HIS A 320 18.41 -7.32 -4.09
CA HIS A 320 19.17 -6.43 -4.98
C HIS A 320 18.49 -5.07 -5.17
N ASN A 321 17.17 -5.03 -5.34
CA ASN A 321 16.44 -3.77 -5.53
C ASN A 321 16.39 -2.94 -4.24
N VAL A 322 16.08 -3.58 -3.13
CA VAL A 322 16.00 -2.93 -1.83
C VAL A 322 17.38 -2.66 -1.26
N VAL A 323 18.25 -3.67 -1.17
CA VAL A 323 19.58 -3.45 -0.61
C VAL A 323 20.46 -2.67 -1.59
N GLY A 324 20.20 -2.66 -2.89
CA GLY A 324 20.81 -1.69 -3.82
C GLY A 324 20.35 -0.25 -3.57
N GLU A 325 19.09 -0.03 -3.19
CA GLU A 325 18.57 1.29 -2.77
C GLU A 325 19.03 1.69 -1.35
N LYS A 326 19.45 0.73 -0.51
CA LYS A 326 19.80 0.95 0.90
C LYS A 326 21.27 0.82 1.26
N ALA A 327 22.01 -0.04 0.57
CA ALA A 327 23.45 -0.14 0.72
C ALA A 327 24.02 1.15 0.15
N LEU A 328 24.16 2.13 1.03
CA LEU A 328 25.47 2.43 1.57
C LEU A 328 26.61 1.81 0.71
N ALA A 329 26.79 2.40 -0.47
CA ALA A 329 27.79 2.13 -1.50
C ALA A 329 27.96 0.68 -2.01
N LYS A 330 27.58 0.43 -3.28
CA LYS A 330 28.39 -0.40 -4.19
C LYS A 330 29.81 0.18 -4.24
N ILE A 331 30.74 -0.39 -3.47
CA ILE A 331 32.15 0.05 -3.42
C ILE A 331 32.86 -0.62 -4.59
N GLU A 332 33.21 0.15 -5.62
CA GLU A 332 33.91 -0.36 -6.81
C GLU A 332 35.38 -0.72 -6.54
N GLU A 333 35.98 -0.20 -5.44
CA GLU A 333 37.36 -0.47 -5.05
C GLU A 333 37.46 -1.26 -3.73
N PHE A 334 37.17 -2.55 -3.79
CA PHE A 334 37.85 -3.47 -2.89
C PHE A 334 39.21 -3.81 -3.52
N GLY A 335 40.31 -3.37 -2.89
CA GLY A 335 41.61 -4.06 -3.00
C GLY A 335 41.47 -5.54 -2.59
N PRO A 336 42.57 -6.30 -2.51
CA PRO A 336 42.82 -7.68 -3.00
C PRO A 336 41.70 -8.76 -3.04
N LEU A 337 40.51 -8.53 -2.47
CA LEU A 337 39.27 -9.27 -2.73
C LEU A 337 38.77 -9.16 -4.19
N SER A 338 39.25 -8.17 -4.96
CA SER A 338 38.96 -8.02 -6.40
C SER A 338 39.70 -8.99 -7.33
N GLN A 339 40.55 -9.87 -6.79
CA GLN A 339 41.22 -10.91 -7.58
C GLN A 339 40.50 -12.26 -7.61
N VAL A 340 39.30 -12.36 -7.02
CA VAL A 340 38.42 -13.51 -7.28
C VAL A 340 37.89 -13.36 -8.70
N GLU A 341 38.33 -14.27 -9.56
CA GLU A 341 38.10 -14.31 -11.00
C GLU A 341 36.68 -13.89 -11.41
N LYS A 342 36.62 -13.01 -12.41
CA LYS A 342 35.45 -12.51 -13.16
C LYS A 342 34.34 -13.54 -13.43
N LYS A 343 33.54 -13.90 -12.42
CA LYS A 343 32.22 -14.53 -12.53
C LYS A 343 31.30 -13.91 -11.47
N PHE A 344 30.45 -12.98 -11.92
CA PHE A 344 29.35 -12.35 -11.15
C PHE A 344 29.74 -11.76 -9.79
N ILE A 345 29.98 -10.45 -9.79
CA ILE A 345 30.60 -9.70 -8.70
C ILE A 345 29.74 -9.75 -7.43
N GLU A 346 30.26 -10.45 -6.43
CA GLU A 346 29.89 -10.42 -5.01
C GLU A 346 30.20 -9.04 -4.41
N PHE A 347 29.23 -8.11 -4.42
CA PHE A 347 29.42 -6.83 -3.74
C PHE A 347 29.09 -6.96 -2.25
N PRO A 348 30.04 -6.71 -1.33
CA PRO A 348 29.73 -6.71 0.09
C PRO A 348 28.86 -5.49 0.43
N LEU A 349 27.74 -5.73 1.10
CA LEU A 349 26.79 -4.70 1.55
C LEU A 349 27.13 -4.29 2.97
N ILE A 350 27.15 -2.97 3.23
CA ILE A 350 27.47 -2.38 4.53
C ILE A 350 26.19 -2.23 5.36
N ILE A 351 26.14 -2.91 6.51
CA ILE A 351 24.98 -2.90 7.41
C ILE A 351 25.42 -2.36 8.79
N PRO A 352 24.88 -1.21 9.24
CA PRO A 352 25.10 -0.71 10.59
C PRO A 352 24.35 -1.56 11.63
N SER A 353 24.85 -1.60 12.87
CA SER A 353 24.13 -2.14 14.03
C SER A 353 22.75 -1.48 14.21
N CYS A 354 21.88 -2.07 15.04
CA CYS A 354 20.55 -1.51 15.30
C CYS A 354 20.63 -0.07 15.84
N GLY A 355 21.50 0.19 16.81
CA GLY A 355 21.74 1.51 17.39
C GLY A 355 22.34 2.49 16.40
N ALA A 356 23.35 2.09 15.62
CA ALA A 356 23.93 2.95 14.59
C ALA A 356 22.92 3.26 13.46
N ARG A 357 22.07 2.29 13.08
CA ARG A 357 20.96 2.49 12.15
C ARG A 357 19.95 3.50 12.70
N ASN A 358 19.57 3.38 13.97
CA ASN A 358 18.68 4.34 14.62
C ASN A 358 19.32 5.74 14.69
N ALA A 359 20.62 5.85 14.95
CA ALA A 359 21.34 7.13 14.91
C ALA A 359 21.28 7.78 13.52
N ILE A 360 21.49 7.00 12.46
CA ILE A 360 21.33 7.46 11.07
C ILE A 360 19.89 7.92 10.80
N GLY A 361 18.89 7.17 11.27
CA GLY A 361 17.48 7.51 11.13
C GLY A 361 17.10 8.82 11.83
N ILE A 362 17.53 8.99 13.09
CA ILE A 362 17.36 10.22 13.87
C ILE A 362 18.00 11.42 13.16
N LEU A 363 19.19 11.23 12.58
CA LEU A 363 19.90 12.29 11.88
C LEU A 363 19.22 12.69 10.57
N ARG A 364 18.71 11.71 9.81
CA ARG A 364 18.04 11.93 8.52
C ARG A 364 16.66 12.56 8.67
N TYR A 365 15.85 12.02 9.58
CA TYR A 365 14.42 12.33 9.65
C TYR A 365 14.05 13.15 10.89
N GLY A 366 14.92 13.20 11.89
CA GLY A 366 14.59 13.78 13.19
C GLY A 366 13.80 12.79 14.07
N ILE A 367 13.83 13.02 15.38
CA ILE A 367 13.24 12.12 16.38
C ILE A 367 11.71 12.00 16.21
N ASN A 368 11.05 13.06 15.74
CA ASN A 368 9.59 13.13 15.60
C ASN A 368 9.05 12.47 14.33
N ASP A 369 9.89 12.25 13.32
CA ASP A 369 9.47 11.63 12.06
C ASP A 369 10.12 10.29 11.81
N TYR A 370 11.25 9.99 12.46
CA TYR A 370 11.87 8.68 12.34
C TYR A 370 10.95 7.58 12.87
N MET A 371 10.65 6.62 12.00
CA MET A 371 9.94 5.38 12.30
C MET A 371 10.98 4.26 12.32
N PRO A 372 11.44 3.81 13.50
CA PRO A 372 12.42 2.74 13.61
C PRO A 372 11.85 1.38 13.18
N VAL A 373 12.76 0.48 12.83
CA VAL A 373 12.44 -0.90 12.47
C VAL A 373 12.40 -1.74 13.74
N ILE A 374 11.28 -2.42 13.97
CA ILE A 374 11.02 -3.25 15.16
C ILE A 374 11.01 -4.72 14.71
N PRO A 375 12.13 -5.45 14.87
CA PRO A 375 12.22 -6.82 14.43
C PRO A 375 11.34 -7.73 15.30
N GLN A 376 10.64 -8.66 14.67
CA GLN A 376 9.83 -9.66 15.35
C GLN A 376 9.91 -11.02 14.64
N PHE A 377 9.84 -12.08 15.41
CA PHE A 377 9.88 -13.45 14.88
C PHE A 377 8.59 -13.82 14.13
N GLY A 378 8.73 -14.71 13.16
CA GLY A 378 7.64 -15.24 12.34
C GLY A 378 7.06 -14.22 11.34
N ILE A 379 6.02 -14.65 10.63
CA ILE A 379 5.36 -13.87 9.58
C ILE A 379 4.76 -12.56 10.12
N LYS A 380 4.82 -11.49 9.33
CA LYS A 380 4.14 -10.22 9.61
C LYS A 380 2.89 -10.09 8.73
N SER A 381 1.73 -9.97 9.36
CA SER A 381 0.47 -9.67 8.70
C SER A 381 0.30 -8.16 8.47
N MET A 382 -0.65 -7.76 7.63
CA MET A 382 -1.02 -6.33 7.50
C MET A 382 -1.41 -5.70 8.84
N ALA A 383 -2.11 -6.46 9.69
CA ALA A 383 -2.54 -5.97 11.00
C ALA A 383 -1.34 -5.73 11.92
N ASP A 384 -0.30 -6.57 11.81
CA ASP A 384 0.93 -6.40 12.56
C ASP A 384 1.65 -5.13 12.09
N ILE A 385 1.79 -4.93 10.77
CA ILE A 385 2.38 -3.70 10.21
C ILE A 385 1.64 -2.44 10.69
N GLU A 386 0.31 -2.45 10.60
CA GLU A 386 -0.53 -1.35 11.07
C GLU A 386 -0.38 -1.12 12.59
N GLN A 387 -0.31 -2.19 13.38
CA GLN A 387 -0.06 -2.10 14.82
C GLN A 387 1.30 -1.46 15.10
N GLY A 388 2.33 -1.81 14.33
CA GLY A 388 3.63 -1.14 14.29
C GLY A 388 3.49 0.37 14.22
N LEU A 389 2.76 0.84 13.21
CA LEU A 389 2.55 2.26 12.95
C LEU A 389 1.77 2.96 14.05
N ARG A 390 0.63 2.37 14.48
CA ARG A 390 -0.29 3.00 15.42
C ARG A 390 0.19 2.95 16.87
N THR A 391 0.82 1.86 17.28
CA THR A 391 1.10 1.58 18.70
C THR A 391 2.56 1.80 19.03
N TYR A 392 3.45 1.28 18.18
CA TYR A 392 4.88 1.29 18.48
C TYR A 392 5.63 2.43 17.79
N ARG A 393 4.94 3.21 16.94
CA ARG A 393 5.52 4.28 16.13
C ARG A 393 6.74 3.78 15.34
N GLY A 394 6.62 2.59 14.75
CA GLY A 394 7.71 1.95 14.02
C GLY A 394 7.20 0.95 12.99
N ARG A 395 8.10 0.47 12.12
CA ARG A 395 7.79 -0.57 11.15
C ARG A 395 8.12 -1.93 11.75
N LEU A 396 7.12 -2.77 11.99
CA LEU A 396 7.39 -4.17 12.34
C LEU A 396 8.07 -4.84 11.15
N ALA A 397 9.11 -5.62 11.43
CA ALA A 397 9.90 -6.29 10.43
C ALA A 397 10.09 -7.77 10.75
N TYR A 398 10.23 -8.58 9.71
CA TYR A 398 10.53 -9.99 9.86
C TYR A 398 11.92 -10.21 10.47
N LEU A 399 12.00 -11.08 11.47
CA LEU A 399 13.27 -11.56 12.03
C LEU A 399 13.27 -13.09 12.04
N PHE A 400 14.33 -13.69 11.50
CA PHE A 400 14.42 -15.15 11.49
C PHE A 400 14.61 -15.73 12.88
N TYR A 401 13.82 -16.75 13.20
CA TYR A 401 14.01 -17.60 14.38
C TYR A 401 13.71 -19.07 14.04
N PRO A 402 14.57 -20.02 14.43
CA PRO A 402 14.34 -21.45 14.20
C PRO A 402 12.99 -21.87 14.78
N HIS A 403 12.15 -22.57 14.01
CA HIS A 403 10.79 -23.00 14.43
C HIS A 403 9.73 -21.88 14.43
N THR A 404 9.99 -20.77 13.75
CA THR A 404 8.91 -19.84 13.35
C THR A 404 8.57 -20.00 11.88
N PRO A 405 7.30 -19.77 11.50
CA PRO A 405 6.89 -19.91 10.10
C PRO A 405 7.62 -18.92 9.19
N ASP A 406 8.05 -19.42 8.03
CA ASP A 406 8.71 -18.63 6.98
C ASP A 406 7.74 -17.59 6.38
N PRO A 407 8.20 -16.36 6.05
CA PRO A 407 7.36 -15.28 5.54
C PRO A 407 6.81 -15.54 4.13
N GLY A 408 7.25 -16.61 3.47
CA GLY A 408 6.76 -17.03 2.16
C GLY A 408 7.30 -16.19 1.01
N ASN A 409 6.66 -16.29 -0.15
CA ASN A 409 7.08 -15.55 -1.33
C ASN A 409 6.78 -14.04 -1.21
N VAL A 410 7.79 -13.23 -0.92
CA VAL A 410 7.65 -11.76 -0.81
C VAL A 410 7.79 -11.14 -2.21
N HIS A 411 6.76 -10.45 -2.71
CA HIS A 411 6.70 -9.85 -4.05
C HIS A 411 7.19 -10.76 -5.19
N GLY A 412 6.91 -12.07 -5.13
CA GLY A 412 7.33 -13.01 -6.17
C GLY A 412 8.79 -13.47 -6.09
N SER A 413 9.56 -12.99 -5.10
CA SER A 413 10.96 -13.34 -4.88
C SER A 413 11.15 -14.45 -3.85
N ALA A 414 10.85 -15.69 -4.25
CA ALA A 414 10.98 -16.89 -3.40
C ALA A 414 12.44 -17.18 -2.94
N ARG A 415 13.44 -16.66 -3.67
CA ARG A 415 14.88 -16.86 -3.40
C ARG A 415 15.52 -15.80 -2.51
N ASP A 416 14.78 -14.80 -2.06
CA ASP A 416 15.35 -13.80 -1.16
C ASP A 416 15.77 -14.43 0.16
N THR A 417 16.88 -13.93 0.70
CA THR A 417 17.47 -14.36 1.97
C THR A 417 16.71 -13.73 3.14
N TYR A 418 16.84 -14.28 4.36
CA TYR A 418 16.19 -13.70 5.54
C TYR A 418 16.58 -12.23 5.80
N VAL A 419 17.88 -11.92 5.67
CA VAL A 419 18.37 -10.54 5.79
C VAL A 419 17.86 -9.64 4.67
N GLY A 420 17.62 -10.19 3.48
CA GLY A 420 16.99 -9.47 2.36
C GLY A 420 15.55 -9.06 2.62
N ILE A 421 14.76 -9.99 3.17
CA ILE A 421 13.38 -9.72 3.60
C ILE A 421 13.36 -8.69 4.74
N PHE A 422 14.27 -8.81 5.70
CA PHE A 422 14.40 -7.80 6.74
C PHE A 422 14.75 -6.43 6.17
N ALA A 423 15.69 -6.36 5.22
CA ALA A 423 16.08 -5.11 4.57
C ALA A 423 14.91 -4.47 3.78
N HIS A 424 14.03 -5.27 3.19
CA HIS A 424 12.75 -4.85 2.61
C HIS A 424 11.87 -4.12 3.63
N ASP A 425 11.62 -4.69 4.79
CA ASP A 425 10.85 -4.00 5.83
C ASP A 425 11.56 -2.76 6.35
N GLN A 426 12.88 -2.83 6.50
CA GLN A 426 13.64 -1.63 6.83
C GLN A 426 13.44 -0.54 5.76
N TYR A 427 13.29 -0.89 4.48
CA TYR A 427 13.12 0.05 3.37
C TYR A 427 11.79 0.79 3.48
N HIS A 428 10.72 0.07 3.79
CA HIS A 428 9.45 0.68 4.14
C HIS A 428 9.59 1.63 5.33
N SER A 429 10.34 1.25 6.36
CA SER A 429 10.66 2.16 7.48
C SER A 429 11.26 3.49 7.03
N ASP A 430 12.19 3.48 6.08
CA ASP A 430 12.83 4.70 5.56
C ASP A 430 11.88 5.55 4.71
N ILE A 431 10.98 4.93 3.97
CA ILE A 431 9.94 5.65 3.21
C ILE A 431 8.97 6.30 4.20
N ILE A 432 8.43 5.54 5.14
CA ILE A 432 7.46 6.02 6.11
C ILE A 432 8.06 7.14 6.96
N SER A 433 9.34 7.02 7.32
CA SER A 433 10.08 8.07 8.02
C SER A 433 10.20 9.38 7.22
N SER A 434 10.16 9.30 5.88
CA SER A 434 10.16 10.48 5.01
C SER A 434 8.79 11.14 4.88
N ILE A 435 7.69 10.39 5.11
CA ILE A 435 6.32 10.92 4.98
C ILE A 435 6.02 11.81 6.18
N PRO A 436 5.66 13.09 6.03
CA PRO A 436 5.31 13.96 7.16
C PRO A 436 4.14 13.39 8.00
N GLN A 437 4.12 13.72 9.29
CA GLN A 437 3.10 13.22 10.23
C GLN A 437 1.66 13.42 9.73
N TYR A 438 1.32 14.60 9.20
CA TYR A 438 -0.03 14.88 8.68
C TYR A 438 -0.45 13.90 7.56
N ALA A 439 0.50 13.49 6.71
CA ALA A 439 0.23 12.59 5.61
C ALA A 439 0.11 11.13 6.10
N ARG A 440 0.93 10.71 7.08
CA ARG A 440 0.79 9.40 7.73
C ARG A 440 -0.56 9.27 8.43
N ASP A 441 -0.95 10.29 9.19
CA ASP A 441 -2.23 10.31 9.88
C ASP A 441 -3.40 10.38 8.89
N GLY A 442 -3.24 11.11 7.79
CA GLY A 442 -4.19 11.12 6.68
C GLY A 442 -4.40 9.74 6.05
N LEU A 443 -3.32 8.99 5.79
CA LEU A 443 -3.40 7.61 5.27
C LEU A 443 -4.14 6.68 6.27
N LEU A 444 -3.79 6.74 7.55
CA LEU A 444 -4.44 5.93 8.59
C LEU A 444 -5.91 6.31 8.80
N ARG A 445 -6.25 7.58 8.61
CA ARG A 445 -7.65 8.07 8.63
C ARG A 445 -8.43 7.53 7.44
N CYS A 446 -7.86 7.51 6.23
CA CYS A 446 -8.47 6.86 5.07
C CYS A 446 -8.76 5.38 5.32
N VAL A 447 -7.84 4.64 5.97
CA VAL A 447 -8.05 3.24 6.37
C VAL A 447 -9.24 3.11 7.34
N ASN A 448 -9.32 3.98 8.36
CA ASN A 448 -10.42 3.97 9.32
C ASN A 448 -11.76 4.22 8.64
N ILE A 449 -11.84 5.22 7.76
CA ILE A 449 -13.06 5.57 7.02
C ILE A 449 -13.58 4.36 6.22
N ILE A 450 -12.70 3.66 5.48
CA ILE A 450 -13.15 2.48 4.72
C ILE A 450 -13.70 1.42 5.68
N ARG A 451 -12.98 1.10 6.74
CA ARG A 451 -13.42 0.07 7.71
C ARG A 451 -14.73 0.44 8.38
N ASP A 452 -14.90 1.69 8.79
CA ASP A 452 -16.09 2.16 9.48
C ASP A 452 -17.32 2.20 8.55
N GLN A 453 -17.12 2.53 7.28
CA GLN A 453 -18.22 2.65 6.30
C GLN A 453 -18.56 1.34 5.59
N THR A 454 -17.64 0.38 5.52
CA THR A 454 -17.79 -0.84 4.71
C THR A 454 -17.59 -2.15 5.47
N GLU A 455 -17.13 -2.09 6.72
CA GLU A 455 -16.70 -3.23 7.54
C GLU A 455 -15.56 -4.06 6.91
N MET A 456 -14.92 -3.55 5.85
CA MET A 456 -13.86 -4.22 5.12
C MET A 456 -12.52 -4.08 5.85
N ASN A 457 -12.02 -5.18 6.41
CA ASN A 457 -10.75 -5.18 7.14
C ASN A 457 -9.50 -5.18 6.24
N TRP A 458 -9.64 -5.59 4.96
CA TRP A 458 -8.56 -5.70 3.99
C TRP A 458 -9.03 -5.36 2.58
N SER A 459 -8.23 -4.57 1.86
CA SER A 459 -8.28 -4.34 0.41
C SER A 459 -6.88 -3.99 -0.07
N ASN A 460 -6.67 -3.95 -1.39
CA ASN A 460 -5.39 -3.48 -1.95
C ASN A 460 -5.11 -2.02 -1.53
N GLU A 461 -6.13 -1.15 -1.53
CA GLU A 461 -6.00 0.24 -1.09
C GLU A 461 -5.64 0.35 0.39
N ILE A 462 -6.29 -0.44 1.26
CA ILE A 462 -5.95 -0.48 2.70
C ILE A 462 -4.50 -0.95 2.87
N TRP A 463 -4.10 -2.02 2.17
CA TRP A 463 -2.73 -2.52 2.23
C TRP A 463 -1.73 -1.44 1.83
N ILE A 464 -1.97 -0.75 0.71
CA ILE A 464 -1.10 0.33 0.23
C ILE A 464 -0.96 1.46 1.25
N TRP A 465 -2.06 1.87 1.89
CA TRP A 465 -2.02 2.97 2.86
C TRP A 465 -1.39 2.58 4.19
N VAL A 466 -1.49 1.30 4.59
CA VAL A 466 -0.81 0.76 5.77
C VAL A 466 0.68 0.51 5.50
N ASP A 467 1.01 -0.06 4.34
CA ASP A 467 2.41 -0.36 3.97
C ASP A 467 3.17 0.92 3.63
N ALA A 468 2.46 1.92 3.11
CA ALA A 468 2.90 3.29 2.90
C ALA A 468 4.21 3.44 2.09
N ASP A 469 4.36 2.66 1.01
CA ASP A 469 5.43 2.81 -0.01
C ASP A 469 5.26 4.07 -0.89
N PHE A 470 4.95 5.21 -0.27
CA PHE A 470 4.84 6.51 -0.92
C PHE A 470 6.21 7.20 -0.96
N ARG A 471 6.94 6.97 -2.06
CA ARG A 471 8.30 7.51 -2.26
C ARG A 471 8.33 9.01 -2.58
N TYR A 472 7.17 9.67 -2.64
CA TYR A 472 7.02 11.09 -2.96
C TYR A 472 7.92 12.00 -2.09
N PHE A 473 7.86 11.82 -0.77
CA PHE A 473 8.62 12.62 0.20
C PHE A 473 10.09 12.19 0.34
N LYS A 474 10.46 11.03 -0.21
CA LYS A 474 11.82 10.48 -0.21
C LYS A 474 12.70 11.08 -1.32
N THR A 475 12.36 12.24 -1.90
CA THR A 475 13.11 12.83 -3.01
C THR A 475 13.88 14.07 -2.53
N LYS A 476 15.15 14.23 -2.94
CA LYS A 476 16.02 15.36 -2.54
C LYS A 476 15.49 16.75 -2.90
N GLN A 477 14.52 16.83 -3.81
CA GLN A 477 13.92 18.08 -4.27
C GLN A 477 12.51 18.31 -3.72
N PHE A 478 12.06 17.50 -2.75
CA PHE A 478 10.84 17.80 -2.03
C PHE A 478 11.08 19.08 -1.20
N ASP A 479 10.35 20.13 -1.55
CA ASP A 479 10.29 21.35 -0.75
C ASP A 479 8.97 21.35 0.05
N PRO A 480 9.01 21.16 1.40
CA PRO A 480 7.81 21.19 2.23
C PRO A 480 7.09 22.55 2.18
N GLN A 481 7.77 23.64 1.83
CA GLN A 481 7.18 24.99 1.76
C GLN A 481 6.59 25.32 0.38
N SER A 482 6.81 24.47 -0.62
CA SER A 482 6.33 24.73 -1.99
C SER A 482 4.81 24.67 -2.13
N ALA A 483 4.11 24.07 -1.17
CA ALA A 483 2.65 24.03 -1.11
C ALA A 483 2.16 23.80 0.34
N ASN A 484 0.84 23.90 0.54
CA ASN A 484 0.24 23.52 1.81
C ASN A 484 0.20 21.99 1.97
N SER A 485 -0.04 21.52 3.20
CA SER A 485 -0.06 20.09 3.57
C SER A 485 -1.05 19.25 2.77
N VAL A 486 -2.27 19.74 2.51
CA VAL A 486 -3.28 18.99 1.73
C VAL A 486 -2.88 18.87 0.27
N ALA A 487 -2.25 19.89 -0.33
CA ALA A 487 -1.73 19.82 -1.69
C ALA A 487 -0.59 18.80 -1.82
N HIS A 488 0.31 18.75 -0.83
CA HIS A 488 1.34 17.71 -0.74
C HIS A 488 0.73 16.31 -0.57
N PHE A 489 -0.29 16.17 0.27
CA PHE A 489 -0.99 14.90 0.48
C PHE A 489 -1.66 14.40 -0.81
N CYS A 490 -2.42 15.24 -1.50
CA CYS A 490 -3.03 14.92 -2.80
C CYS A 490 -1.96 14.57 -3.86
N SER A 491 -0.89 15.36 -3.95
CA SER A 491 0.19 15.12 -4.92
C SER A 491 0.94 13.81 -4.65
N MET A 492 1.10 13.43 -3.38
CA MET A 492 1.63 12.13 -2.99
C MET A 492 0.75 11.01 -3.52
N LEU A 493 -0.58 11.08 -3.35
CA LEU A 493 -1.51 10.06 -3.81
C LEU A 493 -1.58 9.96 -5.34
N ASP A 494 -1.41 11.08 -6.04
CA ASP A 494 -1.49 11.15 -7.50
C ASP A 494 -0.22 10.68 -8.21
N SER A 495 0.92 10.70 -7.51
CA SER A 495 2.22 10.42 -8.10
C SER A 495 2.45 8.93 -8.38
N VAL A 496 3.09 8.63 -9.51
CA VAL A 496 3.65 7.29 -9.76
C VAL A 496 4.76 7.05 -8.74
N GLN A 497 4.62 6.03 -7.90
CA GLN A 497 5.60 5.76 -6.84
C GLN A 497 6.91 5.16 -7.40
N LEU A 498 6.86 4.49 -8.56
CA LEU A 498 8.01 3.87 -9.24
C LEU A 498 8.28 4.48 -10.65
N PRO A 499 9.36 5.24 -10.88
CA PRO A 499 9.65 5.96 -12.13
C PRO A 499 10.06 5.04 -13.29
N PHE A 500 10.31 3.75 -13.04
CA PHE A 500 10.74 2.77 -14.05
C PHE A 500 9.66 1.75 -14.38
N SER A 501 8.48 1.91 -13.81
CA SER A 501 7.40 0.96 -14.00
C SER A 501 6.29 1.61 -14.81
N ASN A 502 5.76 0.93 -15.83
CA ASN A 502 4.49 1.29 -16.48
C ASN A 502 3.28 1.12 -15.53
N LEU A 503 3.52 1.11 -14.21
CA LEU A 503 2.50 0.91 -13.20
C LEU A 503 1.75 2.23 -13.01
N ALA A 504 0.43 2.13 -13.02
CA ALA A 504 -0.44 3.23 -12.62
C ALA A 504 -0.11 3.64 -11.18
N PRO A 505 -0.31 4.92 -10.81
CA PRO A 505 -0.28 5.32 -9.42
C PRO A 505 -1.24 4.43 -8.60
N TYR A 506 -0.85 4.11 -7.37
CA TYR A 506 -1.61 3.22 -6.50
C TYR A 506 -1.91 3.92 -5.17
N GLY A 507 -3.02 3.54 -4.52
CA GLY A 507 -3.52 4.25 -3.33
C GLY A 507 -4.29 5.54 -3.64
N GLN A 508 -4.57 5.80 -4.91
CA GLN A 508 -5.30 6.97 -5.39
C GLN A 508 -6.75 7.04 -4.90
N ILE A 509 -7.13 8.17 -4.31
CA ILE A 509 -8.55 8.53 -4.08
C ILE A 509 -9.18 9.19 -5.31
N MET A 510 -8.37 9.69 -6.24
CA MET A 510 -8.78 10.15 -7.57
C MET A 510 -7.89 9.55 -8.65
N ARG A 511 -8.47 9.23 -9.81
CA ARG A 511 -7.75 8.59 -10.93
C ARG A 511 -7.94 9.41 -12.20
N GLU A 512 -6.85 9.59 -12.96
CA GLU A 512 -6.90 10.27 -14.26
C GLU A 512 -7.98 9.63 -15.16
N LYS A 513 -8.75 10.45 -15.88
CA LYS A 513 -9.88 10.06 -16.77
C LYS A 513 -11.12 9.44 -16.09
N THR A 514 -11.00 8.85 -14.90
CA THR A 514 -12.14 8.18 -14.22
C THR A 514 -12.69 8.95 -13.02
N GLY A 515 -12.08 10.09 -12.69
CA GLY A 515 -12.50 10.97 -11.59
C GLY A 515 -12.29 10.35 -10.22
N ILE A 516 -13.15 10.70 -9.28
CA ILE A 516 -13.09 10.21 -7.89
C ILE A 516 -13.34 8.70 -7.80
N SER A 517 -12.49 7.96 -7.09
CA SER A 517 -12.66 6.52 -6.85
C SER A 517 -13.74 6.27 -5.79
N PRO A 518 -14.33 5.05 -5.70
CA PRO A 518 -15.31 4.74 -4.65
C PRO A 518 -14.79 5.02 -3.23
N VAL A 519 -13.53 4.65 -2.97
CA VAL A 519 -12.88 4.97 -1.68
C VAL A 519 -12.66 6.47 -1.50
N GLY A 520 -12.37 7.20 -2.59
CA GLY A 520 -12.27 8.65 -2.56
C GLY A 520 -13.57 9.36 -2.23
N ILE A 521 -14.72 8.82 -2.64
CA ILE A 521 -16.03 9.34 -2.24
C ILE A 521 -16.18 9.26 -0.73
N LEU A 522 -15.91 8.11 -0.13
CA LEU A 522 -16.01 7.95 1.32
C LEU A 522 -15.07 8.91 2.06
N VAL A 523 -13.84 9.07 1.57
CA VAL A 523 -12.86 9.99 2.15
C VAL A 523 -13.32 11.45 2.02
N MET A 524 -13.80 11.89 0.86
CA MET A 524 -14.27 13.26 0.68
C MET A 524 -15.56 13.56 1.45
N MET A 525 -16.48 12.59 1.56
CA MET A 525 -17.64 12.72 2.44
C MET A 525 -17.22 12.88 3.91
N ASP A 526 -16.22 12.14 4.35
CA ASP A 526 -15.67 12.30 5.70
C ASP A 526 -14.99 13.66 5.87
N MET A 527 -14.27 14.16 4.86
CA MET A 527 -13.71 15.51 4.87
C MET A 527 -14.77 16.60 5.02
N ILE A 528 -15.96 16.40 4.44
CA ILE A 528 -17.10 17.34 4.58
C ILE A 528 -17.72 17.24 5.98
N ASN A 529 -18.02 16.04 6.45
CA ASN A 529 -18.74 15.83 7.72
C ASN A 529 -17.86 16.02 8.97
N ASN A 530 -16.58 15.69 8.87
CA ASN A 530 -15.62 15.65 9.98
C ASN A 530 -14.43 16.57 9.73
N LYS A 531 -14.68 17.72 9.09
CA LYS A 531 -13.66 18.69 8.69
C LYS A 531 -12.69 19.05 9.81
N ASP A 532 -13.18 19.33 11.01
CA ASP A 532 -12.34 19.73 12.14
C ASP A 532 -11.30 18.66 12.51
N GLN A 533 -11.67 17.38 12.38
CA GLN A 533 -10.74 16.28 12.66
C GLN A 533 -9.67 16.14 11.57
N TRP A 534 -9.97 16.50 10.32
CA TRP A 534 -8.96 16.59 9.26
C TRP A 534 -8.00 17.76 9.49
N VAL A 535 -8.54 18.91 9.93
CA VAL A 535 -7.74 20.08 10.30
C VAL A 535 -6.82 19.77 11.48
N GLU A 536 -7.28 19.02 12.49
CA GLU A 536 -6.50 18.59 13.64
C GLU A 536 -5.26 17.77 13.24
N ILE A 537 -5.39 16.87 12.25
CA ILE A 537 -4.25 16.11 11.71
C ILE A 537 -3.44 16.91 10.68
N GLY A 538 -3.74 18.20 10.48
CA GLY A 538 -2.99 19.09 9.60
C GLY A 538 -3.36 19.02 8.13
N ILE A 539 -4.51 18.45 7.75
CA ILE A 539 -5.02 18.42 6.37
C ILE A 539 -6.31 19.25 6.33
N ASN A 540 -6.29 20.46 5.76
CA ASN A 540 -7.49 21.29 5.69
C ASN A 540 -8.26 21.05 4.37
N PRO A 541 -9.48 20.47 4.39
CA PRO A 541 -10.25 20.19 3.18
C PRO A 541 -10.60 21.44 2.35
N ASP A 542 -10.73 22.62 2.95
CA ASP A 542 -11.03 23.86 2.21
C ASP A 542 -9.88 24.28 1.29
N LEU A 543 -8.68 23.75 1.52
CA LEU A 543 -7.46 24.06 0.78
C LEU A 543 -7.13 23.00 -0.27
N LEU A 544 -8.03 22.05 -0.53
CA LEU A 544 -7.86 21.03 -1.58
C LEU A 544 -7.47 21.69 -2.92
N PRO A 545 -6.46 21.13 -3.62
CA PRO A 545 -5.96 21.74 -4.85
C PRO A 545 -6.97 21.64 -6.00
N ASP A 546 -6.96 22.63 -6.87
CA ASP A 546 -7.56 22.54 -8.21
C ASP A 546 -6.56 21.91 -9.19
N ALA A 547 -6.94 21.70 -10.46
CA ALA A 547 -6.02 21.20 -11.48
C ALA A 547 -4.95 22.24 -11.92
N SER A 548 -4.77 23.35 -11.19
CA SER A 548 -3.79 24.37 -11.56
C SER A 548 -2.36 23.87 -11.36
N PRO A 549 -1.48 23.98 -12.37
CA PRO A 549 -0.05 23.69 -12.23
C PRO A 549 0.65 24.54 -11.17
N THR A 550 0.12 25.73 -10.85
CA THR A 550 0.71 26.66 -9.88
C THR A 550 0.54 26.23 -8.42
N ARG A 551 -0.29 25.22 -8.16
CA ARG A 551 -0.52 24.65 -6.82
C ARG A 551 0.10 23.26 -6.67
N VAL A 552 0.85 22.82 -7.68
CA VAL A 552 1.58 21.57 -7.68
C VAL A 552 2.92 21.78 -6.98
N PRO A 553 3.23 21.01 -5.93
CA PRO A 553 4.54 21.08 -5.29
C PRO A 553 5.67 20.88 -6.29
N SER A 554 6.73 21.67 -6.15
CA SER A 554 7.94 21.51 -6.95
C SER A 554 8.66 20.22 -6.53
N THR A 555 8.73 19.24 -7.43
CA THR A 555 9.48 17.99 -7.27
C THR A 555 10.09 17.58 -8.62
N ILE A 556 11.12 16.71 -8.64
CA ILE A 556 11.63 16.09 -9.90
C ILE A 556 10.50 15.50 -10.73
N ARG A 557 9.49 14.90 -10.06
CA ARG A 557 8.38 14.21 -10.70
C ARG A 557 7.44 15.18 -11.39
N THR A 558 7.20 16.35 -10.79
CA THR A 558 6.35 17.40 -11.36
C THR A 558 7.09 18.15 -12.47
N GLY A 559 8.40 18.36 -12.34
CA GLY A 559 9.26 18.91 -13.40
C GLY A 559 9.47 18.00 -14.62
N ARG A 560 9.25 16.68 -14.50
CA ARG A 560 9.35 15.70 -15.60
C ARG A 560 8.00 15.34 -16.26
N ASN A 561 6.91 16.07 -15.97
CA ASN A 561 5.54 15.75 -16.44
C ASN A 561 5.06 14.33 -16.06
N ILE A 562 5.63 13.72 -15.02
CA ILE A 562 5.22 12.38 -14.52
C ILE A 562 3.95 12.50 -13.63
N HIS A 563 3.57 13.74 -13.28
CA HIS A 563 2.40 14.05 -12.48
C HIS A 563 1.54 15.10 -13.19
N LYS A 564 0.26 14.79 -13.40
CA LYS A 564 -0.75 15.79 -13.77
C LYS A 564 -1.63 16.04 -12.54
N PRO A 565 -1.71 17.28 -12.02
CA PRO A 565 -2.60 17.59 -10.92
C PRO A 565 -4.04 17.22 -11.26
N LEU A 566 -4.70 16.54 -10.33
CA LEU A 566 -6.13 16.29 -10.40
C LEU A 566 -6.89 17.41 -9.68
N ASP A 567 -8.09 17.74 -10.16
CA ASP A 567 -8.92 18.79 -9.56
C ASP A 567 -9.66 18.24 -8.33
N TYR A 568 -9.01 18.19 -7.18
CA TYR A 568 -9.68 17.72 -5.95
C TYR A 568 -10.80 18.66 -5.52
N LYS A 569 -10.61 19.97 -5.74
CA LYS A 569 -11.53 21.01 -5.32
C LYS A 569 -12.90 20.91 -6.00
N ILE A 570 -12.95 20.65 -7.31
CA ILE A 570 -14.23 20.53 -8.03
C ILE A 570 -15.08 19.38 -7.49
N TYR A 571 -14.47 18.21 -7.20
CA TYR A 571 -15.21 17.07 -6.66
C TYR A 571 -15.64 17.30 -5.21
N TYR A 572 -14.80 17.94 -4.40
CA TYR A 572 -15.14 18.28 -3.02
C TYR A 572 -16.33 19.25 -2.94
N GLU A 573 -16.31 20.35 -3.69
CA GLU A 573 -17.43 21.30 -3.74
C GLU A 573 -18.69 20.65 -4.31
N ARG A 574 -18.54 19.79 -5.33
CA ARG A 574 -19.66 19.03 -5.87
C ARG A 574 -20.29 18.10 -4.82
N MET A 575 -19.48 17.37 -4.06
CA MET A 575 -19.99 16.50 -2.99
C MET A 575 -20.66 17.29 -1.88
N LYS A 576 -20.09 18.44 -1.52
CA LYS A 576 -20.67 19.35 -0.54
C LYS A 576 -22.04 19.84 -0.99
N GLU A 577 -22.17 20.25 -2.26
CA GLU A 577 -23.46 20.60 -2.88
C GLU A 577 -24.45 19.42 -2.81
N VAL A 578 -24.01 18.19 -3.12
CA VAL A 578 -24.88 16.99 -3.07
C VAL A 578 -25.38 16.78 -1.66
N MET A 579 -24.49 16.84 -0.67
CA MET A 579 -24.85 16.57 0.72
C MET A 579 -25.76 17.65 1.31
N VAL A 580 -25.66 18.90 0.86
CA VAL A 580 -26.56 19.99 1.24
C VAL A 580 -27.95 19.81 0.60
N ASN A 581 -28.01 19.44 -0.68
CA ASN A 581 -29.27 19.30 -1.41
C ASN A 581 -30.00 17.96 -1.13
N TYR A 582 -29.27 16.93 -0.72
CA TYR A 582 -29.80 15.58 -0.46
C TYR A 582 -29.32 15.05 0.90
N PRO A 583 -29.69 15.70 2.02
CA PRO A 583 -29.19 15.36 3.35
C PRO A 583 -29.48 13.90 3.76
N GLN A 584 -30.55 13.29 3.22
CA GLN A 584 -30.91 11.90 3.46
C GLN A 584 -29.81 10.90 3.06
N ILE A 585 -28.92 11.26 2.12
CA ILE A 585 -27.80 10.40 1.71
C ILE A 585 -26.92 10.03 2.91
N THR A 586 -26.71 10.97 3.83
CA THR A 586 -25.88 10.77 5.03
C THR A 586 -26.47 9.76 6.02
N THR A 587 -27.76 9.45 5.90
CA THR A 587 -28.44 8.45 6.76
C THR A 587 -28.55 7.07 6.13
N LYS A 588 -28.21 6.91 4.84
CA LYS A 588 -28.28 5.61 4.16
C LYS A 588 -27.15 4.67 4.58
N PRO A 589 -27.33 3.33 4.46
CA PRO A 589 -26.23 2.37 4.60
C PRO A 589 -25.04 2.72 3.69
N GLY A 590 -23.80 2.48 4.13
CA GLY A 590 -22.59 2.98 3.45
C GLY A 590 -22.49 2.58 1.97
N THR A 591 -23.00 1.41 1.64
CA THR A 591 -23.08 0.85 0.27
C THR A 591 -24.05 1.61 -0.63
N SER A 592 -25.29 1.81 -0.18
CA SER A 592 -26.31 2.60 -0.88
C SER A 592 -25.90 4.08 -0.99
N ARG A 593 -25.34 4.63 0.09
CA ARG A 593 -24.80 5.99 0.16
C ARG A 593 -23.71 6.22 -0.90
N MET A 594 -22.75 5.30 -0.99
CA MET A 594 -21.67 5.38 -1.96
C MET A 594 -22.20 5.33 -3.39
N LEU A 595 -23.14 4.42 -3.69
CA LEU A 595 -23.74 4.30 -5.03
C LEU A 595 -24.50 5.57 -5.45
N GLU A 596 -25.28 6.14 -4.54
CA GLU A 596 -26.04 7.37 -4.81
C GLU A 596 -25.13 8.60 -4.97
N MET A 597 -24.08 8.70 -4.14
CA MET A 597 -23.05 9.73 -4.32
C MET A 597 -22.31 9.57 -5.65
N MET A 598 -21.98 8.35 -6.07
CA MET A 598 -21.38 8.09 -7.38
C MET A 598 -22.28 8.59 -8.52
N MET A 599 -23.58 8.33 -8.43
CA MET A 599 -24.57 8.80 -9.42
C MET A 599 -24.69 10.32 -9.46
N LEU A 600 -24.80 10.97 -8.31
CA LEU A 600 -25.01 12.42 -8.25
C LEU A 600 -23.73 13.18 -8.62
N CYS A 601 -22.56 12.62 -8.33
CA CYS A 601 -21.28 13.20 -8.70
C CYS A 601 -20.88 12.92 -10.16
N SER A 602 -21.47 11.93 -10.85
CA SER A 602 -21.18 11.68 -12.28
C SER A 602 -21.92 12.63 -13.24
N GLN A 603 -22.90 13.35 -12.73
CA GLN A 603 -23.77 14.26 -13.47
C GLN A 603 -23.15 15.65 -13.61
N GLU A 604 -23.08 16.14 -14.86
CA GLU A 604 -22.64 17.51 -15.18
C GLU A 604 -23.56 18.56 -14.56
N LYS A 605 -24.88 18.28 -14.50
CA LYS A 605 -25.90 19.10 -13.81
C LYS A 605 -26.70 18.22 -12.86
N MET A 606 -26.94 18.68 -11.63
CA MET A 606 -27.74 17.88 -10.68
C MET A 606 -29.17 17.77 -11.22
N PRO A 607 -29.70 16.55 -11.37
CA PRO A 607 -31.12 16.40 -11.64
C PRO A 607 -31.87 16.84 -10.38
N SER A 608 -32.71 17.85 -10.52
CA SER A 608 -33.62 18.29 -9.48
C SER A 608 -34.40 17.10 -8.91
N GLN A 609 -34.82 17.22 -7.65
CA GLN A 609 -35.69 16.22 -7.03
C GLN A 609 -36.95 15.95 -7.88
N GLN A 610 -37.41 16.97 -8.61
CA GLN A 610 -38.54 16.90 -9.51
C GLN A 610 -38.22 16.14 -10.82
N GLU A 611 -37.01 16.27 -11.38
CA GLU A 611 -36.54 15.49 -12.53
C GLU A 611 -36.36 14.01 -12.16
N MET A 612 -35.83 13.72 -10.97
CA MET A 612 -35.71 12.34 -10.45
C MET A 612 -37.10 11.70 -10.27
N VAL A 613 -38.05 12.43 -9.67
CA VAL A 613 -39.45 12.00 -9.53
C VAL A 613 -40.13 11.86 -10.90
N SER A 614 -39.86 12.74 -11.85
CA SER A 614 -40.45 12.71 -13.19
C SER A 614 -39.92 11.54 -14.02
N PHE A 615 -38.64 11.21 -13.89
CA PHE A 615 -38.07 10.01 -14.50
C PHE A 615 -38.67 8.73 -13.90
N GLY A 616 -38.78 8.65 -12.57
CA GLY A 616 -39.45 7.55 -11.89
C GLY A 616 -40.88 7.34 -12.38
N LYS A 617 -41.67 8.43 -12.43
CA LYS A 617 -43.03 8.43 -12.99
C LYS A 617 -43.07 8.03 -14.45
N PHE A 618 -42.11 8.45 -15.27
CA PHE A 618 -42.02 8.06 -16.68
C PHE A 618 -41.82 6.55 -16.83
N VAL A 619 -40.94 5.94 -16.02
CA VAL A 619 -40.72 4.49 -16.04
C VAL A 619 -41.96 3.74 -15.53
N ASP A 620 -42.60 4.24 -14.47
CA ASP A 620 -43.87 3.69 -13.96
C ASP A 620 -44.98 3.76 -15.03
N GLU A 621 -45.01 4.83 -15.82
CA GLU A 621 -45.99 5.00 -16.90
C GLU A 621 -45.70 4.06 -18.08
N LEU A 622 -44.42 3.84 -18.42
CA LEU A 622 -44.02 2.81 -19.41
C LEU A 622 -44.42 1.40 -18.97
N GLN A 623 -44.37 1.10 -17.66
CA GLN A 623 -44.85 -0.16 -17.10
C GLN A 623 -46.35 -0.31 -17.17
N LYS A 624 -47.10 0.75 -16.83
CA LYS A 624 -48.57 0.78 -16.87
C LYS A 624 -49.12 0.45 -18.26
N TYR A 625 -48.42 0.83 -19.33
CA TYR A 625 -48.79 0.50 -20.71
C TYR A 625 -48.20 -0.83 -21.21
N ASN A 626 -47.60 -1.66 -20.34
CA ASN A 626 -46.94 -2.92 -20.67
C ASN A 626 -45.85 -2.82 -21.76
N LEU A 627 -45.33 -1.61 -22.01
CA LEU A 627 -44.25 -1.38 -22.98
C LEU A 627 -42.93 -1.93 -22.43
N ILE A 628 -42.76 -1.81 -21.12
CA ILE A 628 -41.74 -2.49 -20.34
C ILE A 628 -42.44 -3.15 -19.15
N ASN A 629 -41.90 -4.22 -18.60
CA ASN A 629 -42.37 -4.78 -17.33
C ASN A 629 -41.14 -5.04 -16.46
N LEU A 630 -40.94 -4.21 -15.45
CA LEU A 630 -39.85 -4.37 -14.48
C LEU A 630 -40.41 -5.01 -13.22
N GLY A 631 -40.16 -6.30 -13.05
CA GLY A 631 -40.64 -7.07 -11.90
C GLY A 631 -39.50 -7.85 -11.26
N LYS A 632 -39.69 -8.36 -10.04
CA LYS A 632 -38.74 -9.28 -9.42
C LYS A 632 -39.07 -10.71 -9.87
N ASN A 633 -38.09 -11.47 -10.33
CA ASN A 633 -38.29 -12.91 -10.54
C ASN A 633 -38.35 -13.67 -9.21
N TYR A 634 -38.52 -14.98 -9.31
CA TYR A 634 -38.56 -15.90 -8.18
C TYR A 634 -37.32 -15.86 -7.27
N PHE A 635 -36.19 -15.31 -7.75
CA PHE A 635 -34.95 -15.12 -6.99
C PHE A 635 -34.76 -13.68 -6.49
N ASN A 636 -35.81 -12.86 -6.54
CA ASN A 636 -35.79 -11.45 -6.15
C ASN A 636 -34.91 -10.54 -7.03
N ASN A 637 -34.44 -11.02 -8.19
CA ASN A 637 -33.71 -10.19 -9.15
C ASN A 637 -34.71 -9.40 -9.99
N ILE A 638 -34.50 -8.08 -10.13
CA ILE A 638 -35.32 -7.31 -11.09
C ILE A 638 -35.00 -7.79 -12.50
N VAL A 639 -36.04 -8.17 -13.22
CA VAL A 639 -36.03 -8.57 -14.61
C VAL A 639 -36.82 -7.54 -15.39
N LEU A 640 -36.27 -7.12 -16.52
CA LEU A 640 -36.98 -6.33 -17.50
C LEU A 640 -37.54 -7.26 -18.57
N GLN A 641 -38.85 -7.24 -18.73
CA GLN A 641 -39.53 -7.85 -19.87
C GLN A 641 -39.93 -6.74 -20.83
N PHE A 642 -39.66 -6.92 -22.11
CA PHE A 642 -40.16 -6.04 -23.16
C PHE A 642 -41.20 -6.83 -23.94
N ASN A 643 -42.45 -6.37 -23.93
CA ASN A 643 -43.56 -7.02 -24.61
C ASN A 643 -43.74 -8.52 -24.26
N GLY A 644 -43.63 -8.88 -22.97
CA GLY A 644 -43.78 -10.25 -22.47
C GLY A 644 -42.56 -11.17 -22.66
N ILE A 645 -41.54 -10.73 -23.40
CA ILE A 645 -40.28 -11.46 -23.55
C ILE A 645 -39.37 -11.09 -22.39
N THR A 646 -39.02 -12.09 -21.59
CA THR A 646 -37.99 -11.94 -20.56
C THR A 646 -36.63 -11.85 -21.25
N ILE A 647 -36.02 -10.66 -21.16
CA ILE A 647 -34.72 -10.44 -21.77
C ILE A 647 -33.67 -11.02 -20.83
N GLN A 648 -33.15 -12.21 -21.16
CA GLN A 648 -32.06 -12.85 -20.42
C GLN A 648 -30.72 -12.15 -20.75
N GLU A 649 -29.79 -12.11 -19.78
CA GLU A 649 -28.49 -11.45 -19.90
C GLU A 649 -27.61 -12.12 -20.97
N GLY A 650 -27.79 -11.73 -22.24
CA GLY A 650 -26.90 -12.01 -23.36
C GLY A 650 -26.14 -10.76 -23.82
N LYS A 651 -25.10 -10.93 -24.65
CA LYS A 651 -24.21 -9.84 -25.14
C LYS A 651 -24.95 -8.67 -25.81
N GLU A 652 -26.16 -8.91 -26.34
CA GLU A 652 -27.01 -7.93 -27.03
C GLU A 652 -28.01 -7.22 -26.08
N SER A 653 -28.07 -7.57 -24.80
CA SER A 653 -29.00 -7.01 -23.80
C SER A 653 -28.44 -5.84 -22.94
N LYS A 654 -27.28 -5.29 -23.30
CA LYS A 654 -26.54 -4.32 -22.45
C LYS A 654 -27.31 -3.03 -22.17
N GLN A 655 -28.06 -2.50 -23.15
CA GLN A 655 -28.81 -1.24 -23.05
C GLN A 655 -29.97 -1.32 -22.03
N LEU A 656 -30.49 -2.51 -21.78
CA LEU A 656 -31.71 -2.75 -20.99
C LEU A 656 -31.40 -3.01 -19.50
N ARG A 657 -30.19 -3.48 -19.19
CA ARG A 657 -29.67 -3.57 -17.81
C ARG A 657 -29.58 -2.18 -17.14
N TYR A 658 -29.35 -1.14 -17.93
CA TYR A 658 -29.15 0.24 -17.48
C TYR A 658 -30.45 0.96 -17.07
N LEU A 659 -31.52 0.79 -17.85
CA LEU A 659 -32.87 1.21 -17.49
C LEU A 659 -33.35 0.52 -16.20
N THR A 660 -33.02 -0.78 -16.07
CA THR A 660 -33.31 -1.57 -14.87
C THR A 660 -32.55 -1.05 -13.63
N LEU A 661 -31.32 -0.56 -13.79
CA LEU A 661 -30.48 -0.02 -12.70
C LEU A 661 -30.93 1.36 -12.19
N MET A 662 -31.34 2.26 -13.09
CA MET A 662 -31.90 3.56 -12.68
C MET A 662 -33.27 3.41 -12.02
N TYR A 663 -34.09 2.47 -12.52
CA TYR A 663 -35.36 2.12 -11.89
C TYR A 663 -35.18 1.43 -10.53
N LYS A 664 -34.12 0.62 -10.36
CA LYS A 664 -33.69 0.09 -9.04
C LYS A 664 -33.31 1.21 -8.07
N ALA A 665 -32.55 2.21 -8.48
CA ALA A 665 -32.17 3.32 -7.59
C ALA A 665 -33.40 4.17 -7.17
N TYR A 666 -34.42 4.23 -8.03
CA TYR A 666 -35.73 4.82 -7.74
C TYR A 666 -36.57 3.96 -6.79
N LEU A 667 -36.61 2.63 -6.96
CA LEU A 667 -37.40 1.70 -6.14
C LEU A 667 -36.74 1.27 -4.82
N GLU A 668 -35.43 1.06 -4.82
CA GLU A 668 -34.66 0.49 -3.72
C GLU A 668 -33.98 1.61 -2.93
N ASN A 669 -34.79 2.22 -2.07
CA ASN A 669 -34.36 2.89 -0.85
C ASN A 669 -33.71 1.90 0.16
N ASP A 670 -33.50 0.64 -0.21
CA ASP A 670 -32.87 -0.36 0.63
C ASP A 670 -32.22 -1.50 -0.19
N LYS A 671 -30.88 -1.58 -0.08
CA LYS A 671 -30.02 -2.78 -0.16
C LYS A 671 -29.77 -3.46 -1.53
N GLN A 672 -28.71 -3.06 -2.24
CA GLN A 672 -27.59 -3.94 -2.71
C GLN A 672 -26.51 -3.20 -3.56
N ASN A 673 -25.27 -3.72 -3.53
CA ASN A 673 -24.02 -3.15 -4.08
C ASN A 673 -23.76 -3.45 -5.58
N TRP A 674 -23.27 -2.47 -6.35
CA TRP A 674 -22.94 -2.63 -7.79
C TRP A 674 -21.63 -1.93 -8.23
N ASN A 675 -21.09 -2.36 -9.39
CA ASN A 675 -19.78 -1.96 -9.97
C ASN A 675 -19.84 -0.65 -10.80
N LYS A 676 -18.88 0.25 -10.54
CA LYS A 676 -18.70 1.61 -11.07
C LYS A 676 -18.61 1.76 -12.59
N ILE A 677 -17.91 0.87 -13.29
CA ILE A 677 -17.60 1.04 -14.72
C ILE A 677 -18.86 0.83 -15.57
N ASP A 678 -19.69 -0.12 -15.15
CA ASP A 678 -20.96 -0.43 -15.81
C ASP A 678 -21.97 0.73 -15.65
N PHE A 679 -21.92 1.46 -14.53
CA PHE A 679 -22.83 2.56 -14.23
C PHE A 679 -22.56 3.84 -15.04
N ILE A 680 -21.30 4.25 -15.19
CA ILE A 680 -20.96 5.50 -15.90
C ILE A 680 -21.34 5.40 -17.39
N LYS A 681 -21.17 4.22 -17.98
CA LYS A 681 -21.57 3.95 -19.37
C LYS A 681 -23.09 3.94 -19.55
N ALA A 682 -23.82 3.40 -18.56
CA ALA A 682 -25.28 3.37 -18.51
C ALA A 682 -25.93 4.75 -18.66
N TYR A 683 -25.37 5.72 -17.95
CA TYR A 683 -25.91 7.07 -17.88
C TYR A 683 -25.74 7.84 -19.19
N GLN A 684 -24.54 7.80 -19.78
CA GLN A 684 -24.23 8.50 -21.03
C GLN A 684 -25.09 8.00 -22.21
N GLU A 685 -25.35 6.70 -22.28
CA GLU A 685 -26.19 6.08 -23.31
C GLU A 685 -27.69 6.39 -23.09
N SER A 686 -28.14 6.44 -21.84
CA SER A 686 -29.53 6.80 -21.49
C SER A 686 -29.83 8.28 -21.74
N GLU A 687 -28.88 9.17 -21.47
CA GLU A 687 -29.00 10.61 -21.74
C GLU A 687 -29.12 10.90 -23.24
N GLN A 688 -28.42 10.16 -24.10
CA GLN A 688 -28.56 10.27 -25.56
C GLN A 688 -29.94 9.81 -26.05
N VAL A 689 -30.46 8.70 -25.53
CA VAL A 689 -31.79 8.18 -25.87
C VAL A 689 -32.90 9.13 -25.39
N LEU A 690 -32.74 9.71 -24.20
CA LEU A 690 -33.67 10.71 -23.66
C LEU A 690 -33.64 12.02 -24.45
N LYS A 691 -32.47 12.51 -24.88
CA LYS A 691 -32.37 13.68 -25.76
C LYS A 691 -32.98 13.42 -27.13
N GLN A 692 -32.85 12.21 -27.66
CA GLN A 692 -33.50 11.81 -28.92
C GLN A 692 -35.02 11.71 -28.77
N LEU A 693 -35.53 11.12 -27.68
CA LEU A 693 -36.97 11.03 -27.41
C LEU A 693 -37.59 12.39 -27.11
N ASP A 694 -36.95 13.23 -26.28
CA ASP A 694 -37.43 14.58 -25.97
C ASP A 694 -37.45 15.47 -27.24
N SER A 695 -36.45 15.34 -28.12
CA SER A 695 -36.47 16.02 -29.43
C SER A 695 -37.61 15.54 -30.35
N LEU A 696 -38.12 14.32 -30.15
CA LEU A 696 -39.27 13.78 -30.87
C LEU A 696 -40.62 14.25 -30.31
N PHE A 697 -40.67 14.75 -29.07
CA PHE A 697 -41.90 15.20 -28.41
C PHE A 697 -42.09 16.73 -28.40
N GLN A 698 -41.08 17.52 -28.76
CA GLN A 698 -41.11 18.99 -28.65
C GLN A 698 -41.71 19.75 -29.85
N TYR A 699 -42.27 19.08 -30.87
CA TYR A 699 -42.97 19.77 -31.97
C TYR A 699 -44.48 19.46 -32.02
N LYS A 700 -45.26 20.31 -31.35
CA LYS A 700 -46.66 20.66 -31.71
C LYS A 700 -46.61 21.44 -33.03
N ASP A 701 -47.47 21.33 -34.05
CA ASP A 701 -48.92 21.12 -34.12
C ASP A 701 -49.38 20.36 -35.40
N LYS A 702 -48.52 19.55 -36.03
CA LYS A 702 -48.95 18.61 -37.10
C LYS A 702 -48.12 17.33 -37.00
N PRO A 703 -48.72 16.14 -36.80
CA PRO A 703 -47.97 14.90 -36.79
C PRO A 703 -47.35 14.71 -38.18
N ASP A 704 -46.02 14.77 -38.23
CA ASP A 704 -45.24 14.47 -39.42
C ASP A 704 -45.56 13.04 -39.85
N GLU A 705 -45.99 12.89 -41.10
CA GLU A 705 -46.24 11.60 -41.74
C GLU A 705 -45.03 10.68 -41.61
N LYS A 706 -43.80 11.21 -41.44
CA LYS A 706 -42.60 10.44 -41.10
C LYS A 706 -42.59 9.86 -39.68
N ALA A 707 -43.10 10.55 -38.66
CA ALA A 707 -43.17 10.00 -37.29
C ALA A 707 -44.23 8.89 -37.22
N LYS A 708 -45.36 9.08 -37.92
CA LYS A 708 -46.35 8.03 -38.15
C LYS A 708 -45.74 6.85 -38.92
N LYS A 709 -44.92 7.11 -39.94
CA LYS A 709 -44.19 6.09 -40.73
C LYS A 709 -43.09 5.38 -39.94
N ILE A 710 -42.47 6.01 -38.95
CA ILE A 710 -41.52 5.38 -38.02
C ILE A 710 -42.27 4.47 -37.03
N LEU A 711 -43.41 4.92 -36.49
CA LEU A 711 -44.29 4.11 -35.65
C LEU A 711 -44.89 2.92 -36.45
N GLU A 712 -45.30 3.16 -37.70
CA GLU A 712 -45.74 2.13 -38.65
C GLU A 712 -44.58 1.19 -39.04
N ASN A 713 -43.34 1.66 -39.16
CA ASN A 713 -42.16 0.82 -39.40
C ASN A 713 -41.80 -0.04 -38.18
N PHE A 714 -42.04 0.46 -36.96
CA PHE A 714 -41.88 -0.29 -35.71
C PHE A 714 -42.95 -1.39 -35.60
N ILE A 715 -44.20 -1.08 -35.97
CA ILE A 715 -45.29 -2.05 -36.12
C ILE A 715 -44.95 -3.05 -37.24
N LYS A 716 -44.42 -2.60 -38.38
CA LYS A 716 -44.02 -3.43 -39.54
C LYS A 716 -42.85 -4.37 -39.23
N ALA A 717 -41.89 -3.96 -38.39
CA ALA A 717 -40.80 -4.81 -37.92
C ALA A 717 -41.27 -5.93 -36.98
N ILE A 718 -42.35 -5.69 -36.23
CA ILE A 718 -43.04 -6.73 -35.43
C ILE A 718 -43.78 -7.70 -36.37
N THR A 719 -44.40 -7.20 -37.44
CA THR A 719 -45.13 -8.03 -38.42
C THR A 719 -44.21 -8.82 -39.36
N GLN A 720 -43.03 -8.31 -39.71
CA GLN A 720 -42.08 -8.95 -40.65
C GLN A 720 -41.27 -10.11 -40.06
N ASN A 721 -41.25 -10.30 -38.73
CA ASN A 721 -40.64 -11.48 -38.10
C ASN A 721 -41.57 -12.71 -38.07
N LEU A 722 -42.77 -12.62 -38.65
CA LEU A 722 -43.76 -13.71 -38.72
C LEU A 722 -43.83 -14.43 -40.08
N SER A 723 -43.03 -14.06 -41.07
CA SER A 723 -43.04 -14.75 -42.37
C SER A 723 -41.66 -14.75 -43.02
N GLU A 724 -41.01 -15.92 -42.99
CA GLU A 724 -40.19 -16.45 -44.10
C GLU A 724 -38.78 -15.80 -44.29
N LEU A 725 -37.68 -16.50 -43.94
CA LEU A 725 -36.85 -17.33 -44.86
C LEU A 725 -36.32 -16.52 -46.09
N GLN A 726 -35.03 -16.40 -46.49
CA GLN A 726 -33.75 -17.10 -46.26
C GLN A 726 -32.53 -16.13 -46.45
N VAL A 727 -31.34 -16.62 -46.10
CA VAL A 727 -30.02 -15.97 -46.00
C VAL A 727 -29.12 -16.38 -47.18
N GLU A 728 -28.45 -15.43 -47.87
CA GLU A 728 -27.19 -15.72 -48.59
C GLU A 728 -26.35 -14.48 -49.01
N GLU A 729 -26.93 -13.28 -49.13
CA GLU A 729 -26.22 -12.13 -49.74
C GLU A 729 -25.34 -11.29 -48.78
N ALA A 730 -25.51 -11.43 -47.46
CA ALA A 730 -24.84 -10.60 -46.45
C ALA A 730 -23.37 -10.97 -46.18
N LEU A 731 -22.94 -12.20 -46.52
CA LEU A 731 -21.58 -12.68 -46.27
C LEU A 731 -20.53 -12.11 -47.24
N HIS A 732 -20.94 -11.56 -48.39
CA HIS A 732 -20.02 -11.07 -49.42
C HIS A 732 -19.62 -9.58 -49.26
N GLN A 733 -20.36 -8.80 -48.47
CA GLN A 733 -20.12 -7.36 -48.28
C GLN A 733 -19.27 -7.01 -47.03
N LEU A 734 -19.11 -7.96 -46.10
CA LEU A 734 -18.45 -7.72 -44.81
C LEU A 734 -16.91 -7.83 -44.83
N LYS A 735 -16.32 -8.35 -45.92
CA LYS A 735 -14.88 -8.61 -46.00
C LYS A 735 -13.99 -7.35 -46.17
N PRO A 736 -14.35 -6.32 -47.00
CA PRO A 736 -13.51 -5.13 -47.19
C PRO A 736 -13.51 -4.14 -46.00
N LEU A 737 -14.58 -4.13 -45.19
CA LEU A 737 -14.71 -3.27 -44.00
C LEU A 737 -13.80 -3.72 -42.84
N ILE A 738 -13.45 -5.00 -42.80
CA ILE A 738 -12.52 -5.59 -41.82
C ILE A 738 -11.07 -5.20 -42.15
N GLU A 739 -10.74 -5.00 -43.42
CA GLU A 739 -9.39 -4.61 -43.86
C GLU A 739 -9.14 -3.09 -43.72
N SER A 740 -10.18 -2.25 -43.93
CA SER A 740 -10.14 -0.80 -43.70
C SER A 740 -9.95 -0.39 -42.23
N TYR A 741 -10.21 -1.29 -41.28
CA TYR A 741 -10.09 -1.01 -39.85
C TYR A 741 -8.66 -1.23 -39.31
N SER A 742 -7.73 -1.76 -40.12
CA SER A 742 -6.40 -2.16 -39.63
C SER A 742 -5.24 -1.20 -39.92
N GLU A 743 -5.41 -0.10 -40.67
CA GLU A 743 -4.23 0.67 -41.16
C GLU A 743 -4.13 2.19 -40.91
N ALA A 744 -5.02 2.91 -40.22
CA ALA A 744 -4.77 4.36 -40.05
C ALA A 744 -5.30 5.01 -38.77
N ASP A 745 -4.78 4.54 -37.63
CA ASP A 745 -4.88 5.21 -36.32
C ASP A 745 -3.60 6.00 -35.96
N LEU A 746 -3.10 6.81 -36.90
CA LEU A 746 -1.93 7.66 -36.65
C LEU A 746 -2.19 9.07 -37.20
N ARG A 747 -2.65 9.99 -36.33
CA ARG A 747 -2.32 11.45 -36.29
C ARG A 747 -3.39 12.32 -35.60
N LEU A 748 -3.81 11.97 -34.39
CA LEU A 748 -4.53 12.93 -33.55
C LEU A 748 -3.83 13.04 -32.21
N PHE A 749 -2.74 13.82 -32.14
CA PHE A 749 -2.39 14.75 -31.06
C PHE A 749 -1.00 15.37 -31.34
N THR A 750 -0.94 16.59 -31.92
CA THR A 750 0.14 17.57 -31.60
C THR A 750 -0.16 18.99 -32.14
N SER A 751 -0.24 19.93 -31.18
CA SER A 751 0.20 21.34 -31.18
C SER A 751 -0.35 22.40 -32.17
N SER A 752 -0.47 23.62 -31.59
CA SER A 752 -0.52 24.98 -32.16
C SER A 752 -0.59 25.12 -33.68
N LYS A 753 -1.72 25.62 -34.19
CA LYS A 753 -1.90 25.87 -35.63
C LYS A 753 -0.99 27.01 -36.14
N PRO A 754 -0.34 26.83 -37.31
CA PRO A 754 0.28 27.91 -38.09
C PRO A 754 -0.78 28.87 -38.67
N PRO A 755 -0.39 30.02 -39.26
CA PRO A 755 -1.33 30.91 -39.95
C PRO A 755 -2.09 30.16 -41.04
N LYS A 756 -3.43 30.27 -41.01
CA LYS A 756 -4.35 29.58 -41.92
C LYS A 756 -4.02 29.89 -43.38
N THR A 757 -3.85 28.85 -44.18
CA THR A 757 -3.62 28.95 -45.62
C THR A 757 -4.85 29.53 -46.33
N PRO A 758 -4.73 30.01 -47.58
CA PRO A 758 -5.89 30.40 -48.39
C PRO A 758 -7.00 29.34 -48.43
N SER A 759 -6.66 28.05 -48.57
CA SER A 759 -7.61 26.94 -48.55
C SER A 759 -8.29 26.80 -47.18
N ASP A 760 -7.55 26.90 -46.08
CA ASP A 760 -8.12 26.90 -44.72
C ASP A 760 -9.14 28.04 -44.52
N ARG A 761 -8.90 29.22 -45.10
CA ARG A 761 -9.82 30.38 -45.00
C ARG A 761 -11.07 30.19 -45.84
N ILE A 762 -10.95 29.57 -47.01
CA ILE A 762 -12.11 29.24 -47.87
C ILE A 762 -12.94 28.16 -47.19
N LEU A 763 -12.30 27.13 -46.60
CA LEU A 763 -12.99 26.09 -45.84
C LEU A 763 -13.71 26.64 -44.61
N ASP A 764 -13.06 27.53 -43.85
CA ASP A 764 -13.69 28.21 -42.73
C ASP A 764 -14.86 29.10 -43.18
N GLY A 765 -14.77 29.73 -44.36
CA GLY A 765 -15.85 30.47 -44.98
C GLY A 765 -17.04 29.56 -45.32
N VAL A 766 -16.77 28.42 -45.97
CA VAL A 766 -17.77 27.39 -46.28
C VAL A 766 -18.43 26.85 -45.01
N LEU A 767 -17.64 26.56 -43.98
CA LEU A 767 -18.12 26.03 -42.70
C LEU A 767 -18.89 27.09 -41.90
N LYS A 768 -18.45 28.36 -41.87
CA LYS A 768 -19.21 29.46 -41.25
C LYS A 768 -20.53 29.70 -41.97
N GLU A 769 -20.56 29.62 -43.29
CA GLU A 769 -21.76 29.79 -44.09
C GLU A 769 -22.74 28.61 -43.91
N ILE A 770 -22.24 27.38 -43.77
CA ILE A 770 -23.04 26.19 -43.44
C ILE A 770 -23.60 26.29 -42.01
N TYR A 771 -22.83 26.83 -41.06
CA TYR A 771 -23.23 26.92 -39.65
C TYR A 771 -24.11 28.14 -39.30
N HIS A 772 -24.10 29.23 -40.09
CA HIS A 772 -24.98 30.40 -39.90
C HIS A 772 -26.15 30.41 -40.90
N TYR A 773 -26.95 29.35 -40.88
CA TYR A 773 -28.21 29.27 -41.64
C TYR A 773 -29.32 30.10 -40.97
N GLY A 774 -29.16 31.40 -41.04
CA GLY A 774 -30.14 32.40 -40.61
C GLY A 774 -30.15 33.59 -41.55
N GLY A 775 -30.61 33.39 -42.80
CA GLY A 775 -31.26 34.50 -43.52
C GLY A 775 -30.86 34.85 -44.95
N LYS A 776 -29.99 34.12 -45.68
CA LYS A 776 -29.81 34.35 -47.14
C LYS A 776 -29.68 33.05 -47.93
N ASN A 777 -30.55 32.87 -48.92
CA ASN A 777 -30.55 31.74 -49.86
C ASN A 777 -29.37 31.84 -50.82
N ARG A 778 -28.33 31.03 -50.63
CA ARG A 778 -27.42 30.63 -51.70
C ARG A 778 -27.94 29.34 -52.34
N SER A 779 -27.81 29.22 -53.66
CA SER A 779 -28.17 27.97 -54.35
C SER A 779 -27.13 26.88 -54.05
N LEU A 780 -27.54 25.61 -54.10
CA LEU A 780 -26.64 24.45 -53.98
C LEU A 780 -25.43 24.56 -54.92
N THR A 781 -25.62 25.18 -56.09
CA THR A 781 -24.57 25.50 -57.06
C THR A 781 -23.49 26.38 -56.46
N GLN A 782 -23.83 27.44 -55.71
CA GLN A 782 -22.85 28.34 -55.09
C GLN A 782 -22.06 27.67 -53.95
N LEU A 783 -22.66 26.69 -53.27
CA LEU A 783 -21.98 25.86 -52.27
C LEU A 783 -21.00 24.89 -52.93
N VAL A 784 -21.41 24.25 -54.03
CA VAL A 784 -20.55 23.40 -54.85
C VAL A 784 -19.41 24.21 -55.43
N ASP A 785 -19.66 25.41 -55.96
CA ASP A 785 -18.62 26.31 -56.47
C ASP A 785 -17.61 26.69 -55.38
N SER A 786 -18.07 26.91 -54.14
CA SER A 786 -17.19 27.24 -53.01
C SER A 786 -16.34 26.04 -52.56
N LEU A 787 -16.87 24.82 -52.66
CA LEU A 787 -16.14 23.57 -52.39
C LEU A 787 -15.14 23.23 -53.51
N VAL A 788 -15.49 23.52 -54.76
CA VAL A 788 -14.58 23.43 -55.91
C VAL A 788 -13.44 24.43 -55.76
N ASN A 789 -13.75 25.69 -55.42
CA ASN A 789 -12.74 26.72 -55.16
C ASN A 789 -11.81 26.36 -53.98
N TYR A 790 -12.34 25.72 -52.92
CA TYR A 790 -11.52 25.19 -51.83
C TYR A 790 -10.55 24.11 -52.31
N HIS A 791 -11.06 23.16 -53.09
CA HIS A 791 -10.27 22.06 -53.63
C HIS A 791 -9.19 22.55 -54.61
N ASP A 792 -9.49 23.57 -55.42
CA ASP A 792 -8.54 24.16 -56.36
C ASP A 792 -7.46 24.99 -55.65
N ALA A 793 -7.82 25.73 -54.59
CA ALA A 793 -6.86 26.40 -53.71
C ALA A 793 -5.93 25.39 -53.02
N LEU A 794 -6.48 24.27 -52.54
CA LEU A 794 -5.71 23.15 -51.99
C LEU A 794 -4.72 22.58 -53.01
N LYS A 795 -5.14 22.38 -54.27
CA LYS A 795 -4.26 21.92 -55.34
C LYS A 795 -3.13 22.90 -55.64
N GLN A 796 -3.41 24.20 -55.67
CA GLN A 796 -2.40 25.24 -55.87
C GLN A 796 -1.41 25.32 -54.71
N GLU A 797 -1.86 25.11 -53.47
CA GLU A 797 -1.00 25.04 -52.28
C GLU A 797 -0.14 23.76 -52.25
N MET A 798 -0.67 22.64 -52.73
CA MET A 798 0.01 21.35 -52.75
C MET A 798 1.04 21.21 -53.90
N ASN A 799 0.89 21.99 -54.97
CA ASN A 799 1.86 22.09 -56.07
C ASN A 799 2.44 23.51 -56.20
N PRO A 800 3.35 23.95 -55.31
CA PRO A 800 3.96 25.28 -55.40
C PRO A 800 4.84 25.45 -56.65
N LYS A 801 5.17 24.37 -57.36
CA LYS A 801 6.07 24.37 -58.52
C LYS A 801 5.44 24.87 -59.83
N ASP A 802 4.13 25.07 -59.90
CA ASP A 802 3.47 25.62 -61.10
C ASP A 802 3.26 27.15 -61.04
N ASN A 803 3.56 27.80 -59.91
CA ASN A 803 3.49 29.27 -59.77
C ASN A 803 4.86 29.97 -59.92
N ASP A 804 5.93 29.23 -60.21
CA ASP A 804 7.28 29.79 -60.42
C ASP A 804 7.72 29.79 -61.89
N ILE A 805 6.81 29.50 -62.84
CA ILE A 805 7.07 29.56 -64.30
C ILE A 805 6.49 30.83 -64.95
N SER A 806 5.73 31.68 -64.22
CA SER A 806 5.16 32.93 -64.77
C SER A 806 5.73 34.24 -64.19
N LYS A 807 6.79 34.19 -63.37
CA LYS A 807 7.53 35.40 -62.91
C LYS A 807 8.99 35.42 -63.34
N GLY A 808 9.18 35.15 -64.62
CA GLY A 808 10.38 35.51 -65.38
C GLY A 808 9.98 36.14 -66.70
N LEU A 809 9.34 37.32 -66.66
CA LEU A 809 9.29 38.36 -67.69
C LEU A 809 8.38 39.50 -67.18
N GLY A 810 9.00 40.56 -66.65
CA GLY A 810 8.34 41.79 -66.21
C GLY A 810 8.63 42.14 -64.76
#